data_AF-B7RPW4-F1
#
_entry.id   AF-B7RPW4-F1
#
_cell.length_a   1.000
_cell.length_b   1.000
_cell.length_c   1.000
_cell.angle_alpha   90.00
_cell.angle_beta   90.00
_cell.angle_gamma   90.00
#
_symmetry.space_group_name_H-M   'P 1'
#
loop_
_entity.id
_entity.type
_entity.pdbx_description
1 polymer ?
#
loop_
_entity_poly.entity_id
_entity_poly.type
_entity_poly.pdbx_seq_one_letter_code
_entity_poly.pdbx_strand_id
1 'polypeptide(L)'
;MATTPDPLANNPAIRDWAERFFRIKSWTMPDGMDQQGDDVVARRTAALAALSKITIAPVLSSGARQAFAGGYKALKQEAMAAVDVDAFDAIDAGIQSLGDDIATQMVIATARVKAQAALKSAEDKFEAVSSLLDQGSFTYLEKLLGAARGLMAKAVAASEFKSVDDASADFLKVAGEAETYGAYFDTWTRATLLLINSIDTDDQKAATDARAAQMKVATAESVNGDFAKAKTALEDWKSNLDTADNLADAVAFGDKLEKYEKDYAKRAKIILSSQVFDAGDYSSLLKDAKDAAYAKKDFVAANKHLDDLIAYLSTNRQNLAIYLRGFDMRMMGNAEFKTAVLAAKKTQEAKGSNKPGQARKDLITWAEANADIMSESKSKQIVASLGTKYEALKKTLRDPELADLNATWEAHRLLVVAKNFDATDGAPKYHPKLETLFKLARVTDQRGEMDRIVAKFPAAGTYEIRKPLEDALTAGNYDLAIASVPKALELMRAMPEYLTLKADVEDVLAALPPTEATLVDPLKKAVSDAEILAIAGKPVEGSSVLKLVLENADYLEIATALADYRAKLAQIEKTHSQVKKFLKLPSAEAALDLSLRNCKDKAETEQKYGDAFLMLERHKKLLAQAKPMATARFQVGGIINALKRAAVPSSELDPIESKIPAAEDEARKPDFAKALSAFDAILASLEALSKEAAEAYEMVDGIGSNAGHSLDRHGPDVTDPELIRRLKTGEAPNAKAGDAPSYTGASSRFESPQDWIAGRELAAQAALAKGVDISQKEMAYTGDLLTSPEESADFTVEHGRAIDKAFIGKKKEVRLTEGAGDIVFDKTYETYEEIEGLTRAYVNFIWEPEAFVKETTALPVDPTEHAAHKPQDNADYAKEYKKRHGTDPTKIPGRWVMMQQYPVADGWDNELKAYTNNDPGNMIP
;
A
#
# COMPACT_ATOMS: atom_id res chain seq x y z
N MET A 1 13.41 3.52 2.17
CA MET A 1 14.78 3.58 2.75
C MET A 1 15.97 3.49 1.77
N ALA A 2 15.82 3.17 0.48
CA ALA A 2 16.95 3.07 -0.47
C ALA A 2 17.48 4.41 -1.06
N THR A 3 17.06 5.56 -0.51
CA THR A 3 17.26 6.89 -1.12
C THR A 3 18.19 7.82 -0.34
N THR A 4 18.51 7.52 0.93
CA THR A 4 19.50 8.29 1.68
C THR A 4 20.89 7.94 1.16
N PRO A 5 21.75 8.91 0.79
CA PRO A 5 23.16 8.65 0.48
C PRO A 5 23.76 7.86 1.65
N ASP A 6 24.46 6.75 1.39
CA ASP A 6 25.09 6.00 2.46
C ASP A 6 26.06 6.91 3.22
N PRO A 7 25.78 7.30 4.47
CA PRO A 7 26.61 8.23 5.21
C PRO A 7 28.03 7.70 5.41
N LEU A 8 28.19 6.37 5.35
CA LEU A 8 29.46 5.66 5.49
C LEU A 8 30.41 5.92 4.32
N ALA A 9 29.93 6.41 3.16
CA ALA A 9 30.80 6.78 2.04
C ALA A 9 31.75 7.95 2.39
N ASN A 10 31.47 8.70 3.47
CA ASN A 10 32.33 9.77 3.98
C ASN A 10 33.19 9.34 5.18
N ASN A 11 33.20 8.06 5.55
CA ASN A 11 34.07 7.59 6.64
C ASN A 11 35.54 7.73 6.20
N PRO A 12 36.38 8.49 6.94
CA PRO A 12 37.78 8.70 6.57
C PRO A 12 38.59 7.41 6.37
N ALA A 13 38.35 6.39 7.19
CA ALA A 13 39.07 5.11 7.11
C ALA A 13 38.75 4.34 5.81
N ILE A 14 37.51 4.40 5.34
CA ILE A 14 37.10 3.79 4.05
C ILE A 14 37.78 4.52 2.88
N ARG A 15 37.91 5.85 2.99
CA ARG A 15 38.50 6.69 1.95
C ARG A 15 40.00 6.43 1.77
N ASP A 16 40.74 6.25 2.85
CA ASP A 16 42.18 6.00 2.80
C ASP A 16 42.52 4.69 2.06
N TRP A 17 41.72 3.63 2.26
CA TRP A 17 41.88 2.37 1.53
C TRP A 17 41.56 2.50 0.04
N ALA A 18 40.52 3.25 -0.32
CA ALA A 18 40.22 3.55 -1.71
C ALA A 18 41.37 4.33 -2.37
N GLU A 19 41.93 5.33 -1.69
CA GLU A 19 43.04 6.14 -2.20
C GLU A 19 44.36 5.34 -2.33
N ARG A 20 44.65 4.42 -1.41
CA ARG A 20 45.82 3.52 -1.49
C ARG A 20 45.76 2.62 -2.72
N PHE A 21 44.59 2.08 -3.04
CA PHE A 21 44.38 1.26 -4.23
C PHE A 21 44.62 2.03 -5.54
N PHE A 22 44.06 3.24 -5.68
CA PHE A 22 44.19 4.04 -6.90
C PHE A 22 45.63 4.50 -7.21
N ARG A 23 46.57 4.37 -6.26
CA ARG A 23 48.00 4.65 -6.49
C ARG A 23 48.72 3.56 -7.28
N ILE A 24 48.18 2.34 -7.35
CA ILE A 24 48.81 1.22 -8.06
C ILE A 24 48.28 1.18 -9.51
N LYS A 25 48.86 1.99 -10.40
CA LYS A 25 48.34 2.22 -11.77
C LYS A 25 48.82 1.25 -12.86
N SER A 26 49.76 0.36 -12.61
CA SER A 26 50.29 -0.54 -13.64
C SER A 26 51.06 -1.70 -13.03
N TRP A 27 50.72 -2.93 -13.44
CA TRP A 27 51.45 -4.14 -13.11
C TRP A 27 52.51 -4.44 -14.17
N THR A 28 53.75 -4.64 -13.72
CA THR A 28 54.75 -5.51 -14.34
C THR A 28 55.34 -6.33 -13.19
N MET A 29 55.29 -7.67 -13.28
CA MET A 29 56.05 -8.51 -12.35
C MET A 29 57.52 -8.08 -12.40
N PRO A 30 58.20 -7.89 -11.25
CA PRO A 30 59.64 -7.76 -11.26
C PRO A 30 60.24 -9.04 -11.87
N ASP A 31 60.98 -8.91 -12.97
CA ASP A 31 61.74 -10.02 -13.52
C ASP A 31 62.74 -10.52 -12.46
N GLY A 32 62.74 -11.84 -12.19
CA GLY A 32 63.73 -12.47 -11.31
C GLY A 32 63.28 -12.85 -9.89
N MET A 33 62.05 -13.35 -9.68
CA MET A 33 61.63 -13.90 -8.38
C MET A 33 62.47 -15.10 -7.91
N ASP A 34 63.16 -15.79 -8.82
CA ASP A 34 63.94 -17.01 -8.54
C ASP A 34 65.32 -16.74 -7.90
N GLN A 35 65.68 -15.46 -7.64
CA GLN A 35 66.95 -15.06 -7.00
C GLN A 35 66.77 -14.30 -5.67
N GLN A 36 65.60 -14.43 -5.03
CA GLN A 36 65.35 -13.78 -3.74
C GLN A 36 65.84 -14.64 -2.58
N GLY A 37 66.44 -14.01 -1.56
CA GLY A 37 66.91 -14.71 -0.37
C GLY A 37 65.75 -15.37 0.41
N ASP A 38 66.03 -16.51 1.04
CA ASP A 38 65.05 -17.33 1.77
C ASP A 38 64.18 -16.52 2.76
N ASP A 39 64.76 -15.49 3.39
CA ASP A 39 64.07 -14.61 4.34
C ASP A 39 62.95 -13.77 3.69
N VAL A 40 63.14 -13.30 2.46
CA VAL A 40 62.12 -12.54 1.70
C VAL A 40 60.95 -13.47 1.33
N VAL A 41 61.25 -14.71 0.92
CA VAL A 41 60.24 -15.72 0.58
C VAL A 41 59.43 -16.11 1.83
N ALA A 42 60.10 -16.28 2.97
CA ALA A 42 59.44 -16.58 4.24
C ALA A 42 58.51 -15.44 4.69
N ARG A 43 58.97 -14.18 4.63
CA ARG A 43 58.14 -13.01 4.97
C ARG A 43 56.95 -12.84 4.02
N ARG A 44 57.15 -13.01 2.70
CA ARG A 44 56.07 -13.01 1.71
C ARG A 44 55.01 -14.05 2.02
N THR A 45 55.43 -15.28 2.30
CA THR A 45 54.51 -16.38 2.62
C THR A 45 53.71 -16.07 3.88
N ALA A 46 54.36 -15.54 4.92
CA ALA A 46 53.71 -15.14 6.16
C ALA A 46 52.70 -13.99 5.95
N ALA A 47 53.07 -12.95 5.20
CA ALA A 47 52.20 -11.81 4.90
C ALA A 47 50.98 -12.23 4.09
N LEU A 48 51.15 -13.06 3.04
CA LEU A 48 50.03 -13.59 2.25
C LEU A 48 49.12 -14.50 3.08
N ALA A 49 49.68 -15.30 4.00
CA ALA A 49 48.92 -16.13 4.93
C ALA A 49 48.21 -15.33 6.04
N ALA A 50 48.72 -14.16 6.41
CA ALA A 50 48.06 -13.24 7.33
C ALA A 50 46.92 -12.49 6.63
N LEU A 51 47.19 -11.99 5.42
CA LEU A 51 46.22 -11.31 4.57
C LEU A 51 45.03 -12.23 4.25
N SER A 52 45.26 -13.51 3.90
CA SER A 52 44.18 -14.46 3.59
C SER A 52 43.24 -14.78 4.76
N LYS A 53 43.58 -14.39 5.99
CA LYS A 53 42.68 -14.50 7.17
C LYS A 53 41.69 -13.34 7.24
N ILE A 54 41.93 -12.25 6.53
CA ILE A 54 41.03 -11.09 6.51
C ILE A 54 39.80 -11.43 5.67
N THR A 55 38.64 -11.39 6.30
CA THR A 55 37.35 -11.64 5.65
C THR A 55 36.56 -10.33 5.57
N ILE A 56 36.10 -9.98 4.37
CA ILE A 56 35.25 -8.80 4.15
C ILE A 56 33.81 -9.28 4.19
N ALA A 57 33.10 -8.98 5.29
CA ALA A 57 31.77 -9.53 5.49
C ALA A 57 30.71 -8.85 4.59
N PRO A 58 29.68 -9.59 4.14
CA PRO A 58 28.62 -9.06 3.29
C PRO A 58 27.71 -8.04 4.00
N VAL A 59 27.71 -7.98 5.33
CA VAL A 59 26.91 -7.01 6.11
C VAL A 59 27.42 -5.56 5.99
N LEU A 60 28.66 -5.38 5.55
CA LEU A 60 29.26 -4.06 5.34
C LEU A 60 28.58 -3.33 4.16
N SER A 61 28.60 -1.99 4.18
CA SER A 61 28.11 -1.20 3.06
C SER A 61 28.91 -1.48 1.79
N SER A 62 28.27 -1.33 0.62
CA SER A 62 28.91 -1.52 -0.68
C SER A 62 30.22 -0.75 -0.83
N GLY A 63 30.21 0.54 -0.47
CA GLY A 63 31.41 1.39 -0.50
C GLY A 63 32.52 0.88 0.43
N ALA A 64 32.18 0.39 1.63
CA ALA A 64 33.15 -0.20 2.55
C ALA A 64 33.74 -1.50 1.98
N ARG A 65 32.89 -2.40 1.46
CA ARG A 65 33.33 -3.68 0.86
C ARG A 65 34.30 -3.44 -0.30
N GLN A 66 33.97 -2.52 -1.20
CA GLN A 66 34.82 -2.17 -2.34
C GLN A 66 36.17 -1.59 -1.90
N ALA A 67 36.17 -0.64 -0.96
CA ALA A 67 37.41 -0.03 -0.46
C ALA A 67 38.31 -1.06 0.23
N PHE A 68 37.76 -1.93 1.07
CA PHE A 68 38.52 -2.96 1.76
C PHE A 68 39.03 -4.06 0.82
N ALA A 69 38.25 -4.43 -0.21
CA ALA A 69 38.71 -5.37 -1.22
C ALA A 69 39.85 -4.79 -2.06
N GLY A 70 39.76 -3.50 -2.43
CA GLY A 70 40.85 -2.76 -3.07
C GLY A 70 42.10 -2.69 -2.17
N GLY A 71 41.93 -2.43 -0.88
CA GLY A 71 43.01 -2.44 0.11
C GLY A 71 43.68 -3.81 0.26
N TYR A 72 42.89 -4.88 0.33
CA TYR A 72 43.37 -6.26 0.34
C TYR A 72 44.22 -6.56 -0.90
N LYS A 73 43.74 -6.18 -2.09
CA LYS A 73 44.44 -6.38 -3.36
C LYS A 73 45.74 -5.58 -3.44
N ALA A 74 45.72 -4.33 -2.98
CA ALA A 74 46.91 -3.49 -2.90
C ALA A 74 47.99 -4.12 -2.00
N LEU A 75 47.63 -4.59 -0.81
CA LEU A 75 48.55 -5.28 0.10
C LEU A 75 49.06 -6.60 -0.48
N LYS A 76 48.21 -7.37 -1.16
CA LYS A 76 48.62 -8.59 -1.89
C LYS A 76 49.69 -8.26 -2.94
N GLN A 77 49.50 -7.17 -3.70
CA GLN A 77 50.43 -6.70 -4.71
C GLN A 77 51.74 -6.19 -4.10
N GLU A 78 51.68 -5.39 -3.04
CA GLU A 78 52.86 -4.92 -2.30
C GLU A 78 53.68 -6.09 -1.76
N ALA A 79 53.03 -7.12 -1.18
CA ALA A 79 53.70 -8.34 -0.71
C ALA A 79 54.36 -9.16 -1.83
N MET A 80 53.74 -9.21 -3.02
CA MET A 80 54.34 -9.88 -4.17
C MET A 80 55.49 -9.10 -4.79
N ALA A 81 55.44 -7.76 -4.74
CA ALA A 81 56.46 -6.87 -5.31
C ALA A 81 57.65 -6.60 -4.38
N ALA A 82 57.52 -6.86 -3.07
CA ALA A 82 58.59 -6.65 -2.09
C ALA A 82 59.85 -7.48 -2.44
N VAL A 83 61.00 -6.81 -2.48
CA VAL A 83 62.31 -7.39 -2.81
C VAL A 83 63.29 -7.41 -1.63
N ASP A 84 62.95 -6.77 -0.52
CA ASP A 84 63.72 -6.75 0.73
C ASP A 84 62.82 -7.07 1.94
N VAL A 85 63.45 -7.40 3.07
CA VAL A 85 62.75 -7.78 4.32
C VAL A 85 62.12 -6.58 5.01
N ASP A 86 62.73 -5.39 4.91
CA ASP A 86 62.31 -4.17 5.61
C ASP A 86 60.96 -3.64 5.07
N ALA A 87 60.68 -3.84 3.79
CA ALA A 87 59.40 -3.50 3.17
C ALA A 87 58.20 -4.21 3.83
N PHE A 88 58.42 -5.39 4.44
CA PHE A 88 57.34 -6.16 5.06
C PHE A 88 56.81 -5.54 6.36
N ASP A 89 57.55 -4.67 7.03
CA ASP A 89 57.07 -4.03 8.26
C ASP A 89 55.89 -3.08 7.95
N ALA A 90 55.96 -2.35 6.85
CA ALA A 90 54.87 -1.49 6.39
C ALA A 90 53.67 -2.30 5.83
N ILE A 91 53.94 -3.45 5.21
CA ILE A 91 52.91 -4.37 4.70
C ILE A 91 52.16 -5.01 5.87
N ASP A 92 52.87 -5.53 6.87
CA ASP A 92 52.28 -6.14 8.07
C ASP A 92 51.43 -5.12 8.84
N ALA A 93 51.93 -3.90 9.01
CA ALA A 93 51.15 -2.80 9.61
C ALA A 93 49.89 -2.47 8.79
N GLY A 94 49.98 -2.52 7.46
CA GLY A 94 48.83 -2.37 6.56
C GLY A 94 47.81 -3.49 6.71
N ILE A 95 48.25 -4.75 6.79
CA ILE A 95 47.39 -5.92 7.01
C ILE A 95 46.65 -5.78 8.35
N GLN A 96 47.37 -5.41 9.42
CA GLN A 96 46.78 -5.15 10.75
C GLN A 96 45.71 -4.05 10.68
N SER A 97 46.04 -2.88 10.09
CA SER A 97 45.13 -1.75 9.95
C SER A 97 43.87 -2.11 9.16
N LEU A 98 44.01 -2.88 8.07
CA LEU A 98 42.87 -3.34 7.28
C LEU A 98 41.93 -4.20 8.11
N GLY A 99 42.49 -5.11 8.92
CA GLY A 99 41.73 -5.94 9.86
C GLY A 99 40.97 -5.13 10.90
N ASP A 100 41.64 -4.15 11.51
CA ASP A 100 41.06 -3.29 12.56
C ASP A 100 39.94 -2.37 12.01
N ASP A 101 40.12 -1.83 10.80
CA ASP A 101 39.10 -1.00 10.13
C ASP A 101 37.87 -1.82 9.73
N ILE A 102 38.07 -3.04 9.22
CA ILE A 102 36.98 -3.99 8.93
C ILE A 102 36.22 -4.30 10.22
N ALA A 103 36.93 -4.61 11.31
CA ALA A 103 36.30 -4.89 12.60
C ALA A 103 35.48 -3.70 13.12
N THR A 104 35.98 -2.48 12.96
CA THR A 104 35.27 -1.26 13.34
C THR A 104 34.00 -1.06 12.50
N GLN A 105 34.09 -1.24 11.18
CA GLN A 105 32.92 -1.13 10.30
C GLN A 105 31.89 -2.24 10.55
N MET A 106 32.32 -3.43 10.98
CA MET A 106 31.41 -4.50 11.38
C MET A 106 30.54 -4.11 12.57
N VAL A 107 31.11 -3.42 13.56
CA VAL A 107 30.35 -2.90 14.71
C VAL A 107 29.33 -1.86 14.25
N ILE A 108 29.72 -0.96 13.36
CA ILE A 108 28.83 0.07 12.80
C ILE A 108 27.70 -0.57 11.99
N ALA A 109 28.02 -1.52 11.10
CA ALA A 109 27.04 -2.22 10.28
C ALA A 109 26.02 -2.99 11.13
N THR A 110 26.47 -3.66 12.19
CA THR A 110 25.60 -4.35 13.15
C THR A 110 24.65 -3.38 13.85
N ALA A 111 25.18 -2.24 14.34
CA ALA A 111 24.37 -1.19 14.96
C ALA A 111 23.34 -0.60 13.99
N ARG A 112 23.73 -0.39 12.73
CA ARG A 112 22.84 0.10 11.66
C ARG A 112 21.69 -0.85 11.38
N VAL A 113 21.96 -2.16 11.22
CA VAL A 113 20.91 -3.15 10.98
C VAL A 113 19.92 -3.18 12.14
N LYS A 114 20.41 -3.14 13.38
CA LYS A 114 19.57 -3.07 14.57
C LYS A 114 18.70 -1.82 14.58
N ALA A 115 19.29 -0.64 14.33
CA ALA A 115 18.58 0.63 14.24
C ALA A 115 17.51 0.65 13.14
N GLN A 116 17.80 0.08 11.97
CA GLN A 116 16.84 -0.05 10.87
C GLN A 116 15.65 -0.93 11.26
N ALA A 117 15.90 -2.06 11.92
CA ALA A 117 14.83 -2.94 12.40
C ALA A 117 13.99 -2.27 13.51
N ALA A 118 14.64 -1.53 14.41
CA ALA A 118 13.97 -0.79 15.48
C ALA A 118 13.08 0.32 14.92
N LEU A 119 13.61 1.15 14.01
CA LEU A 119 12.84 2.20 13.33
C LEU A 119 11.67 1.61 12.55
N LYS A 120 11.90 0.53 11.80
CA LYS A 120 10.82 -0.15 11.07
C LYS A 120 9.72 -0.67 11.99
N SER A 121 10.09 -1.19 13.16
CA SER A 121 9.13 -1.64 14.18
C SER A 121 8.32 -0.47 14.75
N ALA A 122 8.95 0.70 14.94
CA ALA A 122 8.26 1.93 15.34
C ALA A 122 7.28 2.42 14.25
N GLU A 123 7.69 2.41 12.98
CA GLU A 123 6.83 2.74 11.83
C GLU A 123 5.61 1.79 11.74
N ASP A 124 5.84 0.48 11.83
CA ASP A 124 4.77 -0.52 11.83
C ASP A 124 3.81 -0.32 13.00
N LYS A 125 4.34 0.01 14.19
CA LYS A 125 3.51 0.29 15.35
C LYS A 125 2.69 1.56 15.15
N PHE A 126 3.28 2.64 14.63
CA PHE A 126 2.58 3.89 14.35
C PHE A 126 1.40 3.67 13.39
N GLU A 127 1.64 2.97 12.29
CA GLU A 127 0.60 2.68 11.31
C GLU A 127 -0.52 1.84 11.92
N ALA A 128 -0.18 0.81 12.71
CA ALA A 128 -1.14 -0.06 13.39
C ALA A 128 -2.03 0.67 14.40
N VAL A 129 -1.51 1.72 15.07
CA VAL A 129 -2.29 2.46 16.08
C VAL A 129 -2.94 3.73 15.55
N SER A 130 -2.47 4.30 14.42
CA SER A 130 -2.86 5.62 13.90
C SER A 130 -4.37 5.87 13.86
N SER A 131 -5.16 4.87 13.45
CA SER A 131 -6.62 4.94 13.35
C SER A 131 -7.36 4.87 14.69
N LEU A 132 -6.67 4.56 15.79
CA LEU A 132 -7.22 4.44 17.14
C LEU A 132 -7.00 5.71 17.97
N LEU A 133 -6.09 6.57 17.55
CA LEU A 133 -5.63 7.73 18.33
C LEU A 133 -6.55 8.93 18.18
N ASP A 134 -6.71 9.69 19.26
CA ASP A 134 -7.20 11.07 19.16
C ASP A 134 -6.17 11.96 18.46
N GLN A 135 -6.58 13.17 18.05
CA GLN A 135 -5.71 14.08 17.30
C GLN A 135 -4.41 14.41 18.04
N GLY A 136 -4.45 14.61 19.36
CA GLY A 136 -3.25 14.99 20.11
C GLY A 136 -2.26 13.84 20.22
N SER A 137 -2.72 12.62 20.54
CA SER A 137 -1.85 11.44 20.58
C SER A 137 -1.24 11.13 19.22
N PHE A 138 -2.00 11.28 18.13
CA PHE A 138 -1.50 11.12 16.77
C PHE A 138 -0.35 12.09 16.49
N THR A 139 -0.57 13.39 16.69
CA THR A 139 0.45 14.44 16.47
C THR A 139 1.70 14.21 17.32
N TYR A 140 1.54 13.78 18.57
CA TYR A 140 2.68 13.52 19.46
C TYR A 140 3.54 12.35 18.97
N LEU A 141 2.92 11.23 18.61
CA LEU A 141 3.63 10.06 18.09
C LEU A 141 4.29 10.36 16.74
N GLU A 142 3.60 11.06 15.85
CA GLU A 142 4.16 11.47 14.55
C GLU A 142 5.45 12.29 14.73
N LYS A 143 5.45 13.24 15.67
CA LYS A 143 6.64 14.03 16.01
C LYS A 143 7.80 13.16 16.52
N LEU A 144 7.54 12.19 17.40
CA LEU A 144 8.56 11.28 17.92
C LEU A 144 9.14 10.39 16.81
N LEU A 145 8.28 9.85 15.94
CA LEU A 145 8.72 9.05 14.81
C LEU A 145 9.55 9.88 13.82
N GLY A 146 9.14 11.12 13.53
CA GLY A 146 9.90 12.07 12.73
C GLY A 146 11.29 12.36 13.31
N ALA A 147 11.41 12.48 14.63
CA ALA A 147 12.71 12.65 15.29
C ALA A 147 13.61 11.42 15.13
N ALA A 148 13.08 10.20 15.30
CA ALA A 148 13.82 8.95 15.10
C ALA A 148 14.32 8.80 13.64
N ARG A 149 13.47 9.11 12.66
CA ARG A 149 13.86 9.17 11.23
C ARG A 149 14.96 10.20 10.99
N GLY A 150 14.84 11.38 11.61
CA GLY A 150 15.86 12.44 11.52
C GLY A 150 17.22 12.03 12.09
N LEU A 151 17.25 11.23 13.17
CA LEU A 151 18.49 10.64 13.70
C LEU A 151 19.07 9.60 12.74
N MET A 152 18.22 8.71 12.21
CA MET A 152 18.64 7.67 11.27
C MET A 152 19.28 8.27 10.01
N ALA A 153 18.76 9.38 9.50
CA ALA A 153 19.29 10.05 8.31
C ALA A 153 20.69 10.66 8.53
N LYS A 154 21.11 10.92 9.77
CA LYS A 154 22.38 11.58 10.11
C LYS A 154 23.45 10.63 10.66
N ALA A 155 23.07 9.41 11.06
CA ALA A 155 23.96 8.47 11.73
C ALA A 155 25.07 7.91 10.82
N VAL A 156 26.32 8.04 11.26
CA VAL A 156 27.55 7.51 10.64
C VAL A 156 28.35 6.59 11.57
N ALA A 157 28.09 6.64 12.89
CA ALA A 157 28.80 5.88 13.91
C ALA A 157 27.88 4.93 14.71
N ALA A 158 28.47 3.90 15.32
CA ALA A 158 27.72 2.91 16.11
C ALA A 158 26.95 3.54 17.28
N SER A 159 27.50 4.55 17.94
CA SER A 159 26.84 5.30 19.03
C SER A 159 25.61 6.08 18.53
N GLU A 160 25.65 6.60 17.31
CA GLU A 160 24.55 7.36 16.73
C GLU A 160 23.42 6.42 16.27
N PHE A 161 23.75 5.28 15.68
CA PHE A 161 22.76 4.23 15.40
C PHE A 161 22.12 3.70 16.68
N LYS A 162 22.89 3.59 17.78
CA LYS A 162 22.32 3.28 19.09
C LYS A 162 21.31 4.35 19.55
N SER A 163 21.53 5.63 19.29
CA SER A 163 20.53 6.67 19.59
C SER A 163 19.22 6.51 18.79
N VAL A 164 19.28 5.98 17.57
CA VAL A 164 18.07 5.64 16.78
C VAL A 164 17.32 4.47 17.43
N ASP A 165 18.04 3.42 17.82
CA ASP A 165 17.49 2.26 18.53
C ASP A 165 16.79 2.68 19.83
N ASP A 166 17.47 3.50 20.65
CA ASP A 166 16.93 4.02 21.91
C ASP A 166 15.68 4.90 21.66
N ALA A 167 15.72 5.82 20.69
CA ALA A 167 14.57 6.67 20.34
C ALA A 167 13.37 5.85 19.80
N SER A 168 13.64 4.78 19.05
CA SER A 168 12.60 3.88 18.52
C SER A 168 11.99 3.04 19.65
N ALA A 169 12.79 2.59 20.62
CA ALA A 169 12.30 1.89 21.80
C ALA A 169 11.43 2.79 22.69
N ASP A 170 11.85 4.04 22.90
CA ASP A 170 11.06 5.05 23.62
C ASP A 170 9.74 5.32 22.89
N PHE A 171 9.76 5.48 21.56
CA PHE A 171 8.55 5.57 20.75
C PHE A 171 7.60 4.39 20.99
N LEU A 172 8.10 3.15 20.92
CA LEU A 172 7.27 1.94 21.08
C LEU A 172 6.58 1.90 22.45
N LYS A 173 7.29 2.31 23.51
CA LYS A 173 6.71 2.43 24.85
C LYS A 173 5.57 3.44 24.87
N VAL A 174 5.83 4.67 24.40
CA VAL A 174 4.84 5.75 24.36
C VAL A 174 3.64 5.38 23.48
N ALA A 175 3.87 4.71 22.35
CA ALA A 175 2.80 4.25 21.46
C ALA A 175 1.88 3.22 22.14
N GLY A 176 2.42 2.38 23.05
CA GLY A 176 1.60 1.48 23.87
C GLY A 176 0.75 2.22 24.91
N GLU A 177 1.27 3.29 25.50
CA GLU A 177 0.52 4.16 26.41
C GLU A 177 -0.59 4.92 25.65
N ALA A 178 -0.27 5.46 24.47
CA ALA A 178 -1.20 6.13 23.58
C ALA A 178 -2.32 5.18 23.07
N GLU A 179 -1.99 3.93 22.73
CA GLU A 179 -2.96 2.90 22.34
C GLU A 179 -3.93 2.58 23.48
N THR A 180 -3.40 2.46 24.71
CA THR A 180 -4.23 2.22 25.91
C THR A 180 -5.20 3.38 26.14
N TYR A 181 -4.71 4.62 26.00
CA TYR A 181 -5.56 5.81 26.08
C TYR A 181 -6.55 5.91 24.92
N GLY A 182 -6.16 5.59 23.70
CA GLY A 182 -7.04 5.56 22.52
C GLY A 182 -8.20 4.59 22.69
N ALA A 183 -7.95 3.40 23.26
CA ALA A 183 -9.01 2.45 23.61
C ALA A 183 -9.99 3.03 24.65
N TYR A 184 -9.46 3.68 25.70
CA TYR A 184 -10.29 4.37 26.69
C TYR A 184 -11.11 5.50 26.03
N PHE A 185 -10.50 6.30 25.17
CA PHE A 185 -11.13 7.38 24.42
C PHE A 185 -12.33 6.88 23.61
N ASP A 186 -12.18 5.73 22.92
CA ASP A 186 -13.25 5.10 22.15
C ASP A 186 -14.38 4.58 23.03
N THR A 187 -14.07 3.93 24.15
CA THR A 187 -15.08 3.50 25.12
C THR A 187 -15.83 4.70 25.69
N TRP A 188 -15.11 5.76 26.08
CA TRP A 188 -15.69 7.00 26.60
C TRP A 188 -16.59 7.67 25.55
N THR A 189 -16.15 7.76 24.30
CA THR A 189 -16.93 8.34 23.19
C THR A 189 -18.22 7.58 22.97
N ARG A 190 -18.17 6.24 22.93
CA ARG A 190 -19.35 5.39 22.77
C ARG A 190 -20.32 5.50 23.94
N ALA A 191 -19.80 5.42 25.17
CA ALA A 191 -20.61 5.51 26.38
C ALA A 191 -21.32 6.87 26.49
N THR A 192 -20.59 7.97 26.26
CA THR A 192 -21.17 9.32 26.32
C THR A 192 -22.21 9.56 25.23
N LEU A 193 -21.99 9.11 23.99
CA LEU A 193 -23.01 9.20 22.93
C LEU A 193 -24.30 8.49 23.33
N LEU A 194 -24.22 7.26 23.83
CA LEU A 194 -25.38 6.48 24.24
C LEU A 194 -26.12 7.09 25.43
N LEU A 195 -25.39 7.65 26.41
CA LEU A 195 -26.00 8.39 27.52
C LEU A 195 -26.69 9.67 27.06
N ILE A 196 -26.13 10.38 26.08
CA ILE A 196 -26.74 11.61 25.53
C ILE A 196 -28.05 11.29 24.80
N ASN A 197 -28.12 10.14 24.13
CA ASN A 197 -29.30 9.73 23.37
C ASN A 197 -30.55 9.46 24.23
N SER A 198 -30.38 9.18 25.52
CA SER A 198 -31.51 8.98 26.44
C SER A 198 -32.04 10.27 27.07
N ILE A 199 -31.44 11.42 26.76
CA ILE A 199 -31.82 12.74 27.32
C ILE A 199 -32.95 13.33 26.48
N ASP A 200 -33.85 14.05 27.12
CA ASP A 200 -34.88 14.85 26.45
C ASP A 200 -34.26 15.87 25.47
N THR A 201 -34.92 16.11 24.34
CA THR A 201 -34.37 16.85 23.19
C THR A 201 -33.85 18.26 23.51
N ASP A 202 -34.40 18.93 24.52
CA ASP A 202 -34.03 20.32 24.86
C ASP A 202 -32.65 20.40 25.56
N ASP A 203 -32.25 19.38 26.33
CA ASP A 203 -30.97 19.33 27.06
C ASP A 203 -29.86 18.59 26.28
N GLN A 204 -30.23 17.83 25.25
CA GLN A 204 -29.32 17.03 24.44
C GLN A 204 -28.22 17.87 23.73
N LYS A 205 -28.53 19.12 23.38
CA LYS A 205 -27.54 20.03 22.77
C LYS A 205 -26.45 20.46 23.77
N ALA A 206 -26.84 20.87 24.97
CA ALA A 206 -25.90 21.31 26.01
C ALA A 206 -24.95 20.16 26.41
N ALA A 207 -25.51 18.95 26.50
CA ALA A 207 -24.77 17.71 26.72
C ALA A 207 -23.69 17.45 25.65
N THR A 208 -24.07 17.57 24.39
CA THR A 208 -23.19 17.41 23.22
C THR A 208 -22.09 18.47 23.19
N ASP A 209 -22.43 19.74 23.44
CA ASP A 209 -21.47 20.85 23.45
C ASP A 209 -20.46 20.68 24.60
N ALA A 210 -20.90 20.26 25.79
CA ALA A 210 -20.02 19.96 26.92
C ALA A 210 -19.10 18.75 26.65
N ARG A 211 -19.60 17.72 25.94
CA ARG A 211 -18.80 16.56 25.51
C ARG A 211 -17.67 17.01 24.58
N ALA A 212 -17.98 17.80 23.56
CA ALA A 212 -17.00 18.33 22.62
C ALA A 212 -15.94 19.20 23.31
N ALA A 213 -16.33 20.00 24.31
CA ALA A 213 -15.40 20.80 25.11
C ALA A 213 -14.37 19.92 25.84
N GLN A 214 -14.80 18.81 26.46
CA GLN A 214 -13.87 17.91 27.17
C GLN A 214 -12.94 17.14 26.24
N MET A 215 -13.42 16.72 25.07
CA MET A 215 -12.55 16.13 24.03
C MET A 215 -11.43 17.12 23.63
N LYS A 216 -11.76 18.41 23.50
CA LYS A 216 -10.76 19.44 23.18
C LYS A 216 -9.71 19.62 24.29
N VAL A 217 -10.12 19.58 25.56
CA VAL A 217 -9.18 19.64 26.70
C VAL A 217 -8.29 18.39 26.70
N ALA A 218 -8.87 17.21 26.50
CA ALA A 218 -8.11 15.96 26.45
C ALA A 218 -7.07 15.95 25.32
N THR A 219 -7.43 16.44 24.13
CA THR A 219 -6.50 16.60 23.00
C THR A 219 -5.34 17.57 23.30
N ALA A 220 -5.58 18.63 24.07
CA ALA A 220 -4.54 19.57 24.48
C ALA A 220 -3.52 18.95 25.47
N GLU A 221 -3.91 17.91 26.21
CA GLU A 221 -3.01 17.14 27.07
C GLU A 221 -2.28 16.04 26.30
N SER A 222 -3.01 15.28 25.46
CA SER A 222 -2.44 14.15 24.69
C SER A 222 -1.40 14.59 23.65
N VAL A 223 -1.50 15.81 23.09
CA VAL A 223 -0.48 16.38 22.18
C VAL A 223 0.90 16.56 22.83
N ASN A 224 0.94 16.60 24.16
CA ASN A 224 2.16 16.68 24.95
C ASN A 224 2.64 15.31 25.46
N GLY A 225 1.95 14.23 25.11
CA GLY A 225 2.20 12.88 25.61
C GLY A 225 1.66 12.61 27.03
N ASP A 226 0.85 13.52 27.60
CA ASP A 226 0.28 13.35 28.94
C ASP A 226 -1.08 12.64 28.87
N PHE A 227 -1.05 11.36 28.52
CA PHE A 227 -2.26 10.54 28.34
C PHE A 227 -3.06 10.36 29.65
N ALA A 228 -2.40 10.47 30.80
CA ALA A 228 -3.06 10.40 32.10
C ALA A 228 -3.93 11.63 32.34
N LYS A 229 -3.40 12.85 32.11
CA LYS A 229 -4.22 14.06 32.18
C LYS A 229 -5.29 14.13 31.11
N ALA A 230 -4.99 13.66 29.89
CA ALA A 230 -5.97 13.57 28.82
C ALA A 230 -7.16 12.69 29.24
N LYS A 231 -6.90 11.54 29.87
CA LYS A 231 -7.93 10.69 30.46
C LYS A 231 -8.75 11.41 31.53
N THR A 232 -8.10 12.08 32.48
CA THR A 232 -8.79 12.83 33.55
C THR A 232 -9.67 13.95 32.97
N ALA A 233 -9.23 14.65 31.93
CA ALA A 233 -10.04 15.66 31.26
C ALA A 233 -11.35 15.09 30.68
N LEU A 234 -11.33 13.87 30.14
CA LEU A 234 -12.56 13.20 29.68
C LEU A 234 -13.47 12.79 30.85
N GLU A 235 -12.89 12.35 31.97
CA GLU A 235 -13.63 11.97 33.19
C GLU A 235 -14.35 13.15 33.85
N ASP A 236 -13.95 14.39 33.55
CA ASP A 236 -14.61 15.61 34.04
C ASP A 236 -15.94 15.93 33.35
N TRP A 237 -16.35 15.18 32.33
CA TRP A 237 -17.67 15.34 31.72
C TRP A 237 -18.79 14.84 32.65
N LYS A 238 -19.58 15.78 33.21
CA LYS A 238 -20.65 15.46 34.19
C LYS A 238 -22.03 16.01 33.84
N SER A 239 -22.17 16.66 32.68
CA SER A 239 -23.33 17.50 32.35
C SER A 239 -24.70 16.80 32.38
N ASN A 240 -24.76 15.45 32.33
CA ASN A 240 -26.03 14.70 32.26
C ASN A 240 -26.05 13.47 33.18
N LEU A 241 -25.16 13.44 34.16
CA LEU A 241 -25.09 12.33 35.10
C LEU A 241 -25.96 12.67 36.31
N ASP A 242 -26.92 11.81 36.62
CA ASP A 242 -27.74 11.95 37.85
C ASP A 242 -26.87 11.82 39.12
N THR A 243 -25.74 11.10 39.01
CA THR A 243 -24.68 10.97 40.03
C THR A 243 -23.31 10.94 39.35
N ALA A 244 -22.24 11.34 40.05
CA ALA A 244 -20.88 11.33 39.51
C ALA A 244 -20.38 9.93 39.09
N ASP A 245 -20.96 8.86 39.66
CA ASP A 245 -20.54 7.46 39.45
C ASP A 245 -21.02 6.88 38.11
N ASN A 246 -22.08 7.46 37.51
CA ASN A 246 -22.70 6.91 36.30
C ASN A 246 -21.78 6.90 35.06
N LEU A 247 -20.83 7.83 34.94
CA LEU A 247 -19.88 7.82 33.82
C LEU A 247 -18.89 6.66 33.95
N ALA A 248 -18.35 6.47 35.16
CA ALA A 248 -17.41 5.39 35.43
C ALA A 248 -18.06 4.02 35.16
N ASP A 249 -19.30 3.83 35.62
CA ASP A 249 -20.06 2.60 35.38
C ASP A 249 -20.42 2.41 33.90
N ALA A 250 -20.76 3.48 33.18
CA ALA A 250 -21.05 3.42 31.74
C ALA A 250 -19.82 3.05 30.91
N VAL A 251 -18.65 3.59 31.24
CA VAL A 251 -17.37 3.24 30.62
C VAL A 251 -17.02 1.79 30.95
N ALA A 252 -17.12 1.37 32.21
CA ALA A 252 -16.84 -0.01 32.61
C ALA A 252 -17.77 -1.04 31.93
N PHE A 253 -19.06 -0.70 31.78
CA PHE A 253 -19.99 -1.52 31.01
C PHE A 253 -19.65 -1.53 29.51
N GLY A 254 -19.22 -0.40 28.95
CA GLY A 254 -18.72 -0.30 27.57
C GLY A 254 -17.53 -1.22 27.30
N ASP A 255 -16.54 -1.25 28.18
CA ASP A 255 -15.39 -2.16 28.08
C ASP A 255 -15.82 -3.63 28.13
N LYS A 256 -16.79 -3.96 28.99
CA LYS A 256 -17.35 -5.32 29.07
C LYS A 256 -18.09 -5.69 27.80
N LEU A 257 -18.84 -4.76 27.20
CA LEU A 257 -19.54 -4.95 25.93
C LEU A 257 -18.54 -5.17 24.79
N GLU A 258 -17.46 -4.41 24.73
CA GLU A 258 -16.39 -4.61 23.73
C GLU A 258 -15.74 -6.00 23.88
N LYS A 259 -15.44 -6.41 25.11
CA LYS A 259 -14.93 -7.76 25.38
C LYS A 259 -15.91 -8.85 24.93
N TYR A 260 -17.21 -8.63 25.16
CA TYR A 260 -18.25 -9.50 24.61
C TYR A 260 -18.19 -9.56 23.07
N GLU A 261 -18.08 -8.42 22.40
CA GLU A 261 -18.02 -8.37 20.94
C GLU A 261 -16.81 -9.13 20.39
N LYS A 262 -15.64 -8.95 21.01
CA LYS A 262 -14.40 -9.63 20.62
C LYS A 262 -14.43 -11.13 20.86
N ASP A 263 -14.81 -11.56 22.05
CA ASP A 263 -14.63 -12.96 22.48
C ASP A 263 -15.87 -13.83 22.21
N TYR A 264 -17.06 -13.23 22.14
CA TYR A 264 -18.33 -13.96 22.18
C TYR A 264 -19.29 -13.65 21.04
N ALA A 265 -19.28 -12.47 20.41
CA ALA A 265 -20.31 -12.11 19.42
C ALA A 265 -20.39 -13.07 18.22
N LYS A 266 -19.26 -13.59 17.72
CA LYS A 266 -19.28 -14.62 16.66
C LYS A 266 -19.99 -15.89 17.12
N ARG A 267 -19.72 -16.32 18.36
CA ARG A 267 -20.38 -17.50 18.95
C ARG A 267 -21.86 -17.22 19.21
N ALA A 268 -22.19 -16.03 19.72
CA ALA A 268 -23.55 -15.56 19.92
C ALA A 268 -24.33 -15.59 18.60
N LYS A 269 -23.80 -14.99 17.55
CA LYS A 269 -24.39 -15.05 16.20
C LYS A 269 -24.61 -16.49 15.75
N ILE A 270 -23.65 -17.39 15.98
CA ILE A 270 -23.79 -18.79 15.60
C ILE A 270 -24.93 -19.47 16.36
N ILE A 271 -24.99 -19.31 17.68
CA ILE A 271 -25.93 -20.01 18.57
C ILE A 271 -27.33 -19.37 18.47
N LEU A 272 -27.43 -18.06 18.62
CA LEU A 272 -28.70 -17.32 18.65
C LEU A 272 -29.42 -17.33 17.30
N SER A 273 -28.70 -17.47 16.19
CA SER A 273 -29.30 -17.65 14.86
C SER A 273 -29.50 -19.13 14.48
N SER A 274 -29.22 -20.07 15.39
CA SER A 274 -29.34 -21.51 15.11
C SER A 274 -30.70 -22.07 15.50
N GLN A 275 -30.85 -23.37 15.31
CA GLN A 275 -32.03 -24.14 15.69
C GLN A 275 -31.91 -24.70 17.12
N VAL A 276 -30.94 -24.23 17.91
CA VAL A 276 -30.86 -24.54 19.34
C VAL A 276 -32.13 -24.02 20.01
N PHE A 277 -32.82 -24.88 20.76
CA PHE A 277 -34.21 -24.62 21.14
C PHE A 277 -34.39 -23.45 22.12
N ASP A 278 -33.48 -23.32 23.09
CA ASP A 278 -33.50 -22.26 24.10
C ASP A 278 -32.84 -20.96 23.61
N ALA A 279 -32.32 -20.92 22.37
CA ALA A 279 -31.64 -19.74 21.83
C ALA A 279 -32.55 -18.48 21.77
N GLY A 280 -33.85 -18.69 21.56
CA GLY A 280 -34.85 -17.60 21.55
C GLY A 280 -34.93 -16.84 22.89
N ASP A 281 -34.82 -17.55 24.02
CA ASP A 281 -34.94 -16.98 25.36
C ASP A 281 -33.79 -16.02 25.69
N TYR A 282 -32.66 -16.17 25.00
CA TYR A 282 -31.46 -15.35 25.19
C TYR A 282 -31.26 -14.31 24.08
N SER A 283 -32.14 -14.28 23.07
CA SER A 283 -31.98 -13.41 21.89
C SER A 283 -32.16 -11.91 22.19
N SER A 284 -32.90 -11.56 23.24
CA SER A 284 -33.11 -10.18 23.66
C SER A 284 -32.06 -9.68 24.65
N LEU A 285 -31.31 -10.55 25.34
CA LEU A 285 -30.48 -10.14 26.49
C LEU A 285 -29.42 -9.09 26.16
N LEU A 286 -28.86 -9.10 24.94
CA LEU A 286 -27.92 -8.06 24.52
C LEU A 286 -28.61 -6.69 24.39
N LYS A 287 -29.83 -6.67 23.84
CA LYS A 287 -30.67 -5.47 23.74
C LYS A 287 -31.09 -5.00 25.13
N ASP A 288 -31.54 -5.92 25.98
CA ASP A 288 -31.98 -5.62 27.35
C ASP A 288 -30.83 -5.10 28.21
N ALA A 289 -29.61 -5.62 28.02
CA ALA A 289 -28.41 -5.10 28.68
C ALA A 289 -28.11 -3.65 28.26
N LYS A 290 -28.15 -3.35 26.95
CA LYS A 290 -27.94 -1.99 26.43
C LYS A 290 -29.02 -1.00 26.94
N ASP A 291 -30.29 -1.42 26.93
CA ASP A 291 -31.42 -0.62 27.42
C ASP A 291 -31.28 -0.31 28.93
N ALA A 292 -30.95 -1.32 29.73
CA ALA A 292 -30.69 -1.15 31.16
C ALA A 292 -29.54 -0.17 31.42
N ALA A 293 -28.42 -0.30 30.71
CA ALA A 293 -27.26 0.55 30.90
C ALA A 293 -27.49 2.01 30.48
N TYR A 294 -28.01 2.22 29.27
CA TYR A 294 -27.95 3.55 28.65
C TYR A 294 -29.28 4.31 28.71
N ALA A 295 -30.43 3.62 28.66
CA ALA A 295 -31.73 4.29 28.79
C ALA A 295 -32.18 4.41 30.25
N LYS A 296 -31.92 3.38 31.07
CA LYS A 296 -32.36 3.33 32.47
C LYS A 296 -31.26 3.66 33.49
N LYS A 297 -30.00 3.73 33.05
CA LYS A 297 -28.82 3.96 33.92
C LYS A 297 -28.71 2.92 35.06
N ASP A 298 -29.19 1.69 34.85
CA ASP A 298 -29.11 0.56 35.78
C ASP A 298 -28.01 -0.42 35.33
N PHE A 299 -26.77 -0.08 35.71
CA PHE A 299 -25.59 -0.87 35.33
C PHE A 299 -25.52 -2.23 36.03
N VAL A 300 -26.22 -2.41 37.16
CA VAL A 300 -26.30 -3.71 37.84
C VAL A 300 -27.13 -4.67 37.02
N ALA A 301 -28.33 -4.26 36.59
CA ALA A 301 -29.17 -5.05 35.70
C ALA A 301 -28.50 -5.29 34.34
N ALA A 302 -27.88 -4.26 33.77
CA ALA A 302 -27.17 -4.37 32.49
C ALA A 302 -26.05 -5.41 32.53
N ASN A 303 -25.19 -5.35 33.56
CA ASN A 303 -24.11 -6.30 33.76
C ASN A 303 -24.64 -7.73 33.91
N LYS A 304 -25.75 -7.89 34.65
CA LYS A 304 -26.40 -9.18 34.84
C LYS A 304 -26.91 -9.78 33.51
N HIS A 305 -27.60 -9.00 32.69
CA HIS A 305 -28.08 -9.47 31.39
C HIS A 305 -26.94 -9.93 30.47
N LEU A 306 -25.84 -9.16 30.44
CA LEU A 306 -24.66 -9.51 29.63
C LEU A 306 -23.94 -10.76 30.17
N ASP A 307 -23.82 -10.90 31.49
CA ASP A 307 -23.23 -12.11 32.11
C ASP A 307 -24.07 -13.36 31.87
N ASP A 308 -25.40 -13.24 32.01
CA ASP A 308 -26.33 -14.35 31.73
C ASP A 308 -26.21 -14.81 30.26
N LEU A 309 -26.03 -13.87 29.33
CA LEU A 309 -25.75 -14.16 27.93
C LEU A 309 -24.37 -14.84 27.75
N ILE A 310 -23.30 -14.29 28.32
CA ILE A 310 -21.95 -14.88 28.22
C ILE A 310 -21.93 -16.31 28.77
N ALA A 311 -22.54 -16.54 29.94
CA ALA A 311 -22.66 -17.86 30.56
C ALA A 311 -23.42 -18.86 29.68
N TYR A 312 -24.41 -18.38 28.91
CA TYR A 312 -25.12 -19.20 27.94
C TYR A 312 -24.24 -19.63 26.75
N LEU A 313 -23.28 -18.82 26.31
CA LEU A 313 -22.47 -19.03 25.10
C LEU A 313 -21.32 -20.05 25.26
N SER A 314 -21.64 -21.30 25.60
CA SER A 314 -20.65 -22.37 25.78
C SER A 314 -20.20 -23.04 24.46
N THR A 315 -18.97 -23.58 24.44
CA THR A 315 -18.43 -24.36 23.31
C THR A 315 -19.31 -25.57 22.96
N ASN A 316 -19.90 -26.23 23.96
CA ASN A 316 -20.80 -27.35 23.72
C ASN A 316 -22.08 -26.92 22.99
N ARG A 317 -22.64 -25.75 23.30
CA ARG A 317 -23.78 -25.18 22.56
C ARG A 317 -23.36 -24.77 21.15
N GLN A 318 -22.18 -24.19 20.98
CA GLN A 318 -21.64 -23.89 19.65
C GLN A 318 -21.51 -25.15 18.80
N ASN A 319 -20.94 -26.23 19.35
CA ASN A 319 -20.79 -27.51 18.64
C ASN A 319 -22.14 -28.13 18.29
N LEU A 320 -23.13 -28.02 19.18
CA LEU A 320 -24.50 -28.46 18.90
C LEU A 320 -25.15 -27.59 17.83
N ALA A 321 -25.03 -26.26 17.88
CA ALA A 321 -25.53 -25.33 16.87
C ALA A 321 -24.93 -25.62 15.48
N ILE A 322 -23.61 -25.87 15.42
CA ILE A 322 -22.92 -26.26 14.17
C ILE A 322 -23.44 -27.61 13.67
N TYR A 323 -23.65 -28.58 14.56
CA TYR A 323 -24.18 -29.89 14.19
C TYR A 323 -25.62 -29.79 13.69
N LEU A 324 -26.46 -28.99 14.37
CA LEU A 324 -27.86 -28.76 13.99
C LEU A 324 -27.98 -28.08 12.61
N ARG A 325 -27.04 -27.20 12.25
CA ARG A 325 -26.95 -26.64 10.88
C ARG A 325 -26.74 -27.70 9.80
N GLY A 326 -26.30 -28.91 10.14
CA GLY A 326 -26.21 -30.04 9.22
C GLY A 326 -27.57 -30.68 8.92
N PHE A 327 -28.61 -30.33 9.67
CA PHE A 327 -29.97 -30.79 9.42
C PHE A 327 -30.79 -29.79 8.58
N ASP A 328 -31.62 -30.31 7.68
CA ASP A 328 -32.65 -29.54 7.01
C ASP A 328 -33.94 -29.57 7.84
N MET A 329 -34.21 -28.50 8.58
CA MET A 329 -35.42 -28.43 9.44
C MET A 329 -36.74 -28.43 8.68
N ARG A 330 -36.72 -28.31 7.35
CA ARG A 330 -37.92 -28.57 6.53
C ARG A 330 -38.37 -30.04 6.64
N MET A 331 -37.51 -30.93 7.15
CA MET A 331 -37.82 -32.32 7.46
C MET A 331 -38.61 -32.52 8.75
N MET A 332 -38.98 -31.47 9.50
CA MET A 332 -39.85 -31.58 10.68
C MET A 332 -41.25 -32.19 10.42
N GLY A 333 -41.63 -32.36 9.15
CA GLY A 333 -42.81 -33.14 8.74
C GLY A 333 -42.62 -34.67 8.82
N ASN A 334 -41.38 -35.17 8.89
CA ASN A 334 -41.08 -36.57 9.12
C ASN A 334 -41.16 -36.87 10.63
N ALA A 335 -41.98 -37.86 11.02
CA ALA A 335 -42.30 -38.15 12.42
C ALA A 335 -41.09 -38.63 13.23
N GLU A 336 -40.18 -39.40 12.64
CA GLU A 336 -38.98 -39.95 13.30
C GLU A 336 -37.93 -38.85 13.50
N PHE A 337 -37.67 -38.05 12.46
CA PHE A 337 -36.81 -36.86 12.54
C PHE A 337 -37.33 -35.89 13.59
N LYS A 338 -38.63 -35.58 13.55
CA LYS A 338 -39.29 -34.71 14.53
C LYS A 338 -39.14 -35.26 15.95
N THR A 339 -39.30 -36.56 16.15
CA THR A 339 -39.19 -37.19 17.48
C THR A 339 -37.78 -37.08 18.04
N ALA A 340 -36.74 -37.31 17.22
CA ALA A 340 -35.35 -37.20 17.65
C ALA A 340 -34.94 -35.76 17.97
N VAL A 341 -35.34 -34.81 17.13
CA VAL A 341 -35.12 -33.38 17.33
C VAL A 341 -35.83 -32.89 18.61
N LEU A 342 -37.06 -33.36 18.87
CA LEU A 342 -37.77 -33.11 20.13
C LEU A 342 -37.19 -33.86 21.35
N ALA A 343 -36.56 -35.02 21.16
CA ALA A 343 -35.87 -35.72 22.25
C ALA A 343 -34.59 -34.96 22.65
N ALA A 344 -33.82 -34.49 21.67
CA ALA A 344 -32.68 -33.61 21.90
C ALA A 344 -33.10 -32.30 22.59
N LYS A 345 -34.27 -31.76 22.23
CA LYS A 345 -34.91 -30.63 22.95
C LYS A 345 -35.12 -30.95 24.42
N LYS A 346 -35.72 -32.11 24.75
CA LYS A 346 -35.94 -32.54 26.14
C LYS A 346 -34.63 -32.73 26.90
N THR A 347 -33.57 -33.22 26.25
CA THR A 347 -32.22 -33.31 26.84
C THR A 347 -31.63 -31.92 27.17
N GLN A 348 -32.09 -30.86 26.48
CA GLN A 348 -31.76 -29.47 26.81
C GLN A 348 -32.65 -28.86 27.91
N GLU A 349 -33.94 -29.19 27.96
CA GLU A 349 -35.00 -28.47 28.72
C GLU A 349 -35.02 -28.64 30.27
N ALA A 350 -34.01 -29.24 30.90
CA ALA A 350 -33.98 -29.31 32.37
C ALA A 350 -33.18 -28.13 32.98
N LYS A 351 -33.89 -27.17 33.61
CA LYS A 351 -33.29 -26.14 34.48
C LYS A 351 -32.36 -26.83 35.50
N GLY A 352 -31.06 -26.52 35.43
CA GLY A 352 -30.02 -27.05 36.31
C GLY A 352 -29.18 -28.20 35.73
N SER A 353 -29.59 -28.84 34.63
CA SER A 353 -28.80 -29.93 34.00
C SER A 353 -28.26 -29.62 32.60
N ASN A 354 -28.86 -28.66 31.86
CA ASN A 354 -28.60 -28.32 30.45
C ASN A 354 -27.35 -29.00 29.83
N LYS A 355 -27.56 -30.10 29.09
CA LYS A 355 -26.48 -30.96 28.55
C LYS A 355 -26.37 -30.86 27.03
N PRO A 356 -25.94 -29.72 26.45
CA PRO A 356 -25.83 -29.57 24.99
C PRO A 356 -24.84 -30.56 24.37
N GLY A 357 -23.79 -30.95 25.12
CA GLY A 357 -22.89 -32.02 24.72
C GLY A 357 -23.58 -33.39 24.63
N GLN A 358 -24.52 -33.69 25.56
CA GLN A 358 -25.29 -34.93 25.51
C GLN A 358 -26.34 -34.89 24.40
N ALA A 359 -27.08 -33.79 24.24
CA ALA A 359 -28.02 -33.63 23.14
C ALA A 359 -27.35 -33.82 21.77
N ARG A 360 -26.12 -33.30 21.60
CA ARG A 360 -25.31 -33.58 20.41
C ARG A 360 -24.98 -35.07 20.26
N LYS A 361 -24.55 -35.74 21.33
CA LYS A 361 -24.26 -37.19 21.32
C LYS A 361 -25.50 -38.01 20.97
N ASP A 362 -26.64 -37.71 21.58
CA ASP A 362 -27.92 -38.37 21.32
C ASP A 362 -28.33 -38.22 19.86
N LEU A 363 -28.20 -37.01 19.29
CA LEU A 363 -28.46 -36.76 17.88
C LEU A 363 -27.45 -37.44 16.94
N ILE A 364 -26.20 -37.65 17.36
CA ILE A 364 -25.23 -38.44 16.59
C ILE A 364 -25.63 -39.91 16.58
N THR A 365 -25.90 -40.50 17.75
CA THR A 365 -26.34 -41.90 17.86
C THR A 365 -27.66 -42.13 17.11
N TRP A 366 -28.60 -41.19 17.19
CA TRP A 366 -29.84 -41.27 16.41
C TRP A 366 -29.56 -41.17 14.91
N ALA A 367 -28.72 -40.23 14.48
CA ALA A 367 -28.36 -40.05 13.07
C ALA A 367 -27.69 -41.30 12.47
N GLU A 368 -26.85 -41.98 13.25
CA GLU A 368 -26.23 -43.27 12.88
C GLU A 368 -27.27 -44.38 12.73
N ALA A 369 -28.29 -44.41 13.59
CA ALA A 369 -29.38 -45.39 13.55
C ALA A 369 -30.44 -45.11 12.45
N ASN A 370 -30.46 -43.89 11.88
CA ASN A 370 -31.46 -43.42 10.90
C ASN A 370 -30.76 -42.78 9.69
N ALA A 371 -29.82 -43.52 9.12
CA ALA A 371 -28.87 -43.04 8.12
C ALA A 371 -29.54 -42.58 6.80
N ASP A 372 -30.70 -43.12 6.45
CA ASP A 372 -31.51 -42.79 5.27
C ASP A 372 -32.14 -41.39 5.37
N ILE A 373 -32.80 -41.09 6.49
CA ILE A 373 -33.35 -39.75 6.79
C ILE A 373 -32.23 -38.72 6.82
N MET A 374 -31.08 -39.10 7.39
CA MET A 374 -29.92 -38.23 7.47
C MET A 374 -29.22 -37.97 6.13
N SER A 375 -29.22 -38.96 5.27
CA SER A 375 -28.75 -38.86 3.90
C SER A 375 -29.57 -37.85 3.10
N GLU A 376 -30.90 -37.87 3.25
CA GLU A 376 -31.79 -36.85 2.68
C GLU A 376 -31.50 -35.45 3.23
N SER A 377 -31.47 -35.33 4.56
CA SER A 377 -31.22 -34.07 5.26
C SER A 377 -29.90 -33.41 4.84
N LYS A 378 -28.79 -34.17 4.89
CA LYS A 378 -27.45 -33.68 4.58
C LYS A 378 -27.33 -33.28 3.10
N SER A 379 -27.92 -34.04 2.19
CA SER A 379 -27.87 -33.74 0.75
C SER A 379 -28.61 -32.45 0.41
N LYS A 380 -29.81 -32.23 0.98
CA LYS A 380 -30.53 -30.96 0.83
C LYS A 380 -29.75 -29.78 1.40
N GLN A 381 -29.10 -29.99 2.55
CA GLN A 381 -28.31 -28.96 3.20
C GLN A 381 -27.01 -28.61 2.45
N ILE A 382 -26.34 -29.58 1.82
CA ILE A 382 -25.16 -29.33 0.96
C ILE A 382 -25.52 -28.37 -0.17
N VAL A 383 -26.62 -28.61 -0.89
CA VAL A 383 -27.06 -27.72 -1.98
C VAL A 383 -27.39 -26.32 -1.46
N ALA A 384 -28.12 -26.23 -0.34
CA ALA A 384 -28.56 -24.96 0.22
C ALA A 384 -27.41 -24.13 0.83
N SER A 385 -26.48 -24.77 1.55
CA SER A 385 -25.47 -24.08 2.36
C SER A 385 -24.11 -23.92 1.68
N LEU A 386 -23.75 -24.83 0.77
CA LEU A 386 -22.44 -24.81 0.10
C LEU A 386 -22.49 -24.21 -1.31
N GLY A 387 -23.67 -23.81 -1.82
CA GLY A 387 -23.82 -23.21 -3.15
C GLY A 387 -22.91 -21.99 -3.36
N THR A 388 -22.86 -21.08 -2.40
CA THR A 388 -21.95 -19.91 -2.46
C THR A 388 -20.48 -20.33 -2.45
N LYS A 389 -20.12 -21.37 -1.69
CA LYS A 389 -18.74 -21.88 -1.63
C LYS A 389 -18.34 -22.55 -2.94
N TYR A 390 -19.28 -23.26 -3.57
CA TYR A 390 -19.11 -23.82 -4.91
C TYR A 390 -18.84 -22.71 -5.93
N GLU A 391 -19.65 -21.65 -5.97
CA GLU A 391 -19.45 -20.52 -6.89
C GLU A 391 -18.12 -19.78 -6.66
N ALA A 392 -17.64 -19.71 -5.40
CA ALA A 392 -16.34 -19.13 -5.10
C ALA A 392 -15.18 -20.01 -5.61
N LEU A 393 -15.22 -21.32 -5.38
CA LEU A 393 -14.20 -22.26 -5.85
C LEU A 393 -14.16 -22.39 -7.36
N LYS A 394 -15.32 -22.34 -8.01
CA LYS A 394 -15.45 -22.35 -9.48
C LYS A 394 -14.64 -21.24 -10.15
N LYS A 395 -14.42 -20.11 -9.47
CA LYS A 395 -13.64 -18.98 -9.98
C LYS A 395 -12.12 -19.14 -9.77
N THR A 396 -11.68 -20.06 -8.92
CA THR A 396 -10.27 -20.17 -8.51
C THR A 396 -9.60 -21.47 -8.92
N LEU A 397 -10.36 -22.57 -9.03
CA LEU A 397 -9.86 -23.87 -9.47
C LEU A 397 -9.62 -23.91 -11.00
N ARG A 398 -8.73 -24.80 -11.44
CA ARG A 398 -8.39 -25.02 -12.87
C ARG A 398 -8.66 -26.47 -13.25
N ASP A 399 -8.59 -26.78 -14.54
CA ASP A 399 -8.70 -28.18 -14.97
C ASP A 399 -7.45 -28.99 -14.55
N PRO A 400 -7.61 -30.25 -14.12
CA PRO A 400 -8.85 -31.06 -14.16
C PRO A 400 -9.80 -30.91 -12.97
N GLU A 401 -9.38 -30.29 -11.86
CA GLU A 401 -10.19 -30.25 -10.63
C GLU A 401 -11.49 -29.43 -10.76
N LEU A 402 -11.50 -28.38 -11.59
CA LEU A 402 -12.69 -27.57 -11.86
C LEU A 402 -13.77 -28.38 -12.56
N ALA A 403 -13.39 -29.11 -13.62
CA ALA A 403 -14.29 -30.03 -14.30
C ALA A 403 -14.89 -31.07 -13.34
N ASP A 404 -14.08 -31.61 -12.44
CA ASP A 404 -14.53 -32.63 -11.48
C ASP A 404 -15.45 -32.06 -10.38
N LEU A 405 -15.18 -30.85 -9.89
CA LEU A 405 -16.08 -30.13 -8.99
C LEU A 405 -17.44 -29.87 -9.64
N ASN A 406 -17.44 -29.36 -10.88
CA ASN A 406 -18.67 -29.09 -11.62
C ASN A 406 -19.48 -30.36 -11.87
N ALA A 407 -18.83 -31.43 -12.34
CA ALA A 407 -19.49 -32.70 -12.61
C ALA A 407 -20.07 -33.32 -11.33
N THR A 408 -19.29 -33.34 -10.24
CA THR A 408 -19.71 -33.93 -8.96
C THR A 408 -20.83 -33.11 -8.31
N TRP A 409 -20.73 -31.77 -8.32
CA TRP A 409 -21.76 -30.88 -7.78
C TRP A 409 -23.08 -31.01 -8.52
N GLU A 410 -23.06 -30.99 -9.86
CA GLU A 410 -24.28 -31.07 -10.64
C GLU A 410 -24.94 -32.46 -10.56
N ALA A 411 -24.15 -33.54 -10.57
CA ALA A 411 -24.69 -34.87 -10.38
C ALA A 411 -25.37 -35.02 -9.01
N HIS A 412 -24.77 -34.49 -7.95
CA HIS A 412 -25.38 -34.42 -6.62
C HIS A 412 -26.67 -33.59 -6.62
N ARG A 413 -26.63 -32.36 -7.15
CA ARG A 413 -27.76 -31.43 -7.17
C ARG A 413 -28.96 -32.01 -7.93
N LEU A 414 -28.74 -32.64 -9.08
CA LEU A 414 -29.79 -33.29 -9.86
C LEU A 414 -30.47 -34.43 -9.09
N LEU A 415 -29.71 -35.27 -8.37
CA LEU A 415 -30.28 -36.33 -7.54
C LEU A 415 -31.06 -35.78 -6.33
N VAL A 416 -30.61 -34.66 -5.73
CA VAL A 416 -31.37 -33.96 -4.69
C VAL A 416 -32.72 -33.44 -5.23
N VAL A 417 -32.73 -32.84 -6.42
CA VAL A 417 -33.96 -32.36 -7.08
C VAL A 417 -34.90 -33.53 -7.42
N ALA A 418 -34.35 -34.67 -7.84
CA ALA A 418 -35.08 -35.90 -8.11
C ALA A 418 -35.53 -36.64 -6.84
N LYS A 419 -35.20 -36.14 -5.64
CA LYS A 419 -35.50 -36.76 -4.34
C LYS A 419 -34.94 -38.19 -4.18
N ASN A 420 -33.80 -38.49 -4.81
CA ASN A 420 -33.11 -39.77 -4.67
C ASN A 420 -31.99 -39.66 -3.62
N PHE A 421 -32.23 -40.23 -2.44
CA PHE A 421 -31.33 -40.16 -1.28
C PHE A 421 -30.78 -41.51 -0.83
N ASP A 422 -30.84 -42.53 -1.71
CA ASP A 422 -30.20 -43.81 -1.44
C ASP A 422 -28.70 -43.63 -1.19
N ALA A 423 -28.15 -44.34 -0.20
CA ALA A 423 -26.76 -44.17 0.22
C ALA A 423 -25.75 -44.60 -0.86
N THR A 424 -26.12 -45.55 -1.73
CA THR A 424 -25.25 -46.17 -2.73
C THR A 424 -25.42 -45.50 -4.09
N ASP A 425 -26.67 -45.27 -4.50
CA ASP A 425 -27.01 -44.82 -5.86
C ASP A 425 -27.58 -43.38 -5.91
N GLY A 426 -28.00 -42.83 -4.78
CA GLY A 426 -28.58 -41.50 -4.64
C GLY A 426 -27.56 -40.38 -4.44
N ALA A 427 -28.04 -39.17 -4.10
CA ALA A 427 -27.20 -38.00 -3.85
C ALA A 427 -26.04 -38.25 -2.83
N PRO A 428 -26.24 -39.00 -1.72
CA PRO A 428 -25.19 -39.25 -0.73
C PRO A 428 -23.87 -39.82 -1.25
N LYS A 429 -23.89 -40.60 -2.35
CA LYS A 429 -22.68 -41.20 -2.91
C LYS A 429 -21.62 -40.18 -3.32
N TYR A 430 -22.03 -38.93 -3.58
CA TYR A 430 -21.13 -37.84 -3.93
C TYR A 430 -20.57 -37.08 -2.71
N HIS A 431 -21.06 -37.33 -1.49
CA HIS A 431 -20.61 -36.60 -0.30
C HIS A 431 -19.10 -36.72 -0.05
N PRO A 432 -18.47 -37.91 -0.08
CA PRO A 432 -17.03 -38.02 0.17
C PRO A 432 -16.20 -37.22 -0.84
N LYS A 433 -16.59 -37.31 -2.12
CA LYS A 433 -15.88 -36.62 -3.21
C LYS A 433 -16.05 -35.11 -3.14
N LEU A 434 -17.27 -34.62 -2.88
CA LEU A 434 -17.51 -33.19 -2.64
C LEU A 434 -16.70 -32.70 -1.43
N GLU A 435 -16.65 -33.45 -0.34
CA GLU A 435 -15.87 -33.08 0.83
C GLU A 435 -14.38 -32.91 0.50
N THR A 436 -13.80 -33.85 -0.24
CA THR A 436 -12.41 -33.78 -0.71
C THR A 436 -12.18 -32.59 -1.64
N LEU A 437 -13.05 -32.37 -2.64
CA LEU A 437 -12.93 -31.23 -3.56
C LEU A 437 -13.05 -29.87 -2.83
N PHE A 438 -13.95 -29.76 -1.84
CA PHE A 438 -14.09 -28.55 -1.03
C PHE A 438 -12.91 -28.29 -0.08
N LYS A 439 -12.02 -29.27 0.15
CA LYS A 439 -10.76 -29.09 0.88
C LYS A 439 -9.67 -28.42 0.03
N LEU A 440 -9.78 -28.45 -1.31
CA LEU A 440 -8.85 -27.73 -2.20
C LEU A 440 -8.84 -26.22 -1.94
N ALA A 441 -9.93 -25.66 -1.41
CA ALA A 441 -10.00 -24.27 -0.94
C ALA A 441 -8.88 -23.87 0.04
N ARG A 442 -8.30 -24.84 0.76
CA ARG A 442 -7.24 -24.57 1.76
C ARG A 442 -5.88 -24.28 1.13
N VAL A 443 -5.68 -24.70 -0.11
CA VAL A 443 -4.37 -24.66 -0.79
C VAL A 443 -4.37 -23.76 -2.03
N THR A 444 -5.50 -23.14 -2.40
CA THR A 444 -5.59 -22.23 -3.55
C THR A 444 -4.63 -21.05 -3.44
N ASP A 445 -4.51 -20.46 -2.24
CA ASP A 445 -3.66 -19.29 -2.01
C ASP A 445 -2.17 -19.65 -2.09
N GLN A 446 -1.81 -20.82 -1.58
CA GLN A 446 -0.44 -21.37 -1.64
C GLN A 446 -0.03 -21.69 -3.08
N ARG A 447 -0.94 -22.27 -3.88
CA ARG A 447 -0.73 -22.47 -5.32
C ARG A 447 -0.59 -21.14 -6.06
N GLY A 448 -1.40 -20.14 -5.71
CA GLY A 448 -1.27 -18.79 -6.22
C GLY A 448 0.05 -18.11 -5.85
N GLU A 449 0.63 -18.44 -4.69
CA GLU A 449 1.99 -18.01 -4.34
C GLU A 449 3.05 -18.68 -5.23
N MET A 450 2.99 -19.99 -5.46
CA MET A 450 3.91 -20.67 -6.38
C MET A 450 3.86 -20.07 -7.79
N ASP A 451 2.66 -19.80 -8.30
CA ASP A 451 2.48 -19.17 -9.61
C ASP A 451 3.08 -17.76 -9.66
N ARG A 452 2.95 -16.97 -8.58
CA ARG A 452 3.61 -15.66 -8.46
C ARG A 452 5.13 -15.80 -8.45
N ILE A 453 5.68 -16.84 -7.83
CA ILE A 453 7.12 -17.12 -7.87
C ILE A 453 7.57 -17.43 -9.30
N VAL A 454 6.88 -18.33 -10.02
CA VAL A 454 7.23 -18.66 -11.41
C VAL A 454 7.07 -17.45 -12.34
N ALA A 455 6.02 -16.65 -12.15
CA ALA A 455 5.83 -15.42 -12.94
C ALA A 455 6.98 -14.43 -12.74
N LYS A 456 7.51 -14.32 -11.52
CA LYS A 456 8.66 -13.46 -11.19
C LYS A 456 10.01 -14.08 -11.59
N PHE A 457 10.11 -15.40 -11.52
CA PHE A 457 11.32 -16.18 -11.83
C PHE A 457 10.96 -17.34 -12.79
N PRO A 458 10.83 -17.08 -14.11
CA PRO A 458 10.36 -18.09 -15.07
C PRO A 458 11.20 -19.36 -15.09
N ALA A 459 12.51 -19.24 -14.86
CA ALA A 459 13.43 -20.39 -14.75
C ALA A 459 13.09 -21.34 -13.60
N ALA A 460 12.42 -20.88 -12.53
CA ALA A 460 11.96 -21.79 -11.47
C ALA A 460 10.97 -22.83 -12.00
N GLY A 461 10.23 -22.51 -13.08
CA GLY A 461 9.28 -23.43 -13.72
C GLY A 461 9.94 -24.58 -14.49
N THR A 462 11.25 -24.54 -14.76
CA THR A 462 11.95 -25.64 -15.46
C THR A 462 12.38 -26.76 -14.51
N TYR A 463 12.31 -26.53 -13.19
CA TYR A 463 12.60 -27.52 -12.18
C TYR A 463 11.31 -28.29 -11.87
N GLU A 464 11.38 -29.62 -11.82
CA GLU A 464 10.22 -30.51 -11.61
C GLU A 464 9.62 -30.46 -10.18
N ILE A 465 9.73 -29.32 -9.47
CA ILE A 465 9.29 -29.11 -8.09
C ILE A 465 7.77 -29.28 -7.93
N ARG A 466 7.00 -28.83 -8.91
CA ARG A 466 5.52 -28.94 -8.90
C ARG A 466 5.01 -30.27 -9.45
N LYS A 467 5.87 -31.10 -10.04
CA LYS A 467 5.46 -32.33 -10.73
C LYS A 467 4.66 -33.30 -9.84
N PRO A 468 5.03 -33.57 -8.57
CA PRO A 468 4.22 -34.45 -7.72
C PRO A 468 2.80 -33.93 -7.44
N LEU A 469 2.65 -32.59 -7.33
CA LEU A 469 1.36 -31.94 -7.18
C LEU A 469 0.55 -32.04 -8.48
N GLU A 470 1.16 -31.74 -9.63
CA GLU A 470 0.54 -31.79 -10.95
C GLU A 470 0.12 -33.21 -11.34
N ASP A 471 0.95 -34.21 -11.04
CA ASP A 471 0.65 -35.63 -11.24
C ASP A 471 -0.52 -36.08 -10.37
N ALA A 472 -0.56 -35.66 -9.08
CA ALA A 472 -1.66 -35.99 -8.17
C ALA A 472 -2.99 -35.36 -8.59
N LEU A 473 -2.96 -34.09 -9.06
CA LEU A 473 -4.14 -33.42 -9.61
C LEU A 473 -4.62 -34.11 -10.88
N THR A 474 -3.71 -34.46 -11.80
CA THR A 474 -4.02 -35.18 -13.05
C THR A 474 -4.61 -36.56 -12.78
N ALA A 475 -4.11 -37.26 -11.76
CA ALA A 475 -4.62 -38.55 -11.31
C ALA A 475 -5.96 -38.47 -10.53
N GLY A 476 -6.47 -37.26 -10.26
CA GLY A 476 -7.66 -37.07 -9.43
C GLY A 476 -7.46 -37.41 -7.95
N ASN A 477 -6.21 -37.53 -7.49
CA ASN A 477 -5.87 -37.84 -6.09
C ASN A 477 -5.66 -36.53 -5.30
N TYR A 478 -6.77 -35.85 -5.00
CA TYR A 478 -6.74 -34.52 -4.38
C TYR A 478 -6.17 -34.50 -2.96
N ASP A 479 -6.33 -35.59 -2.19
CA ASP A 479 -5.74 -35.66 -0.84
C ASP A 479 -4.21 -35.70 -0.91
N LEU A 480 -3.65 -36.44 -1.88
CA LEU A 480 -2.20 -36.42 -2.16
C LEU A 480 -1.77 -35.05 -2.69
N ALA A 481 -2.53 -34.43 -3.59
CA ALA A 481 -2.24 -33.09 -4.10
C ALA A 481 -2.15 -32.07 -2.95
N ILE A 482 -3.13 -32.07 -2.03
CA ILE A 482 -3.14 -31.20 -0.84
C ILE A 482 -1.91 -31.46 0.04
N ALA A 483 -1.53 -32.72 0.25
CA ALA A 483 -0.36 -33.09 1.05
C ALA A 483 0.99 -32.68 0.42
N SER A 484 1.07 -32.59 -0.91
CA SER A 484 2.28 -32.20 -1.65
C SER A 484 2.53 -30.69 -1.63
N VAL A 485 1.50 -29.85 -1.46
CA VAL A 485 1.61 -28.38 -1.54
C VAL A 485 2.65 -27.79 -0.58
N PRO A 486 2.69 -28.14 0.73
CA PRO A 486 3.65 -27.53 1.66
C PRO A 486 5.10 -27.75 1.25
N LYS A 487 5.46 -28.98 0.81
CA LYS A 487 6.84 -29.29 0.42
C LYS A 487 7.23 -28.63 -0.90
N ALA A 488 6.33 -28.63 -1.89
CA ALA A 488 6.55 -27.91 -3.15
C ALA A 488 6.71 -26.40 -2.89
N LEU A 489 5.93 -25.82 -1.98
CA LEU A 489 6.00 -24.39 -1.68
C LEU A 489 7.31 -24.02 -1.00
N GLU A 490 7.77 -24.84 -0.06
CA GLU A 490 9.07 -24.68 0.61
C GLU A 490 10.21 -24.63 -0.42
N LEU A 491 10.25 -25.59 -1.37
CA LEU A 491 11.27 -25.62 -2.42
C LEU A 491 11.13 -24.43 -3.39
N MET A 492 9.90 -24.10 -3.80
CA MET A 492 9.64 -22.93 -4.65
C MET A 492 10.09 -21.63 -3.99
N ARG A 493 9.95 -21.49 -2.67
CA ARG A 493 10.43 -20.31 -1.92
C ARG A 493 11.96 -20.20 -1.87
N ALA A 494 12.68 -21.32 -2.02
CA ALA A 494 14.15 -21.32 -2.07
C ALA A 494 14.73 -21.03 -3.46
N MET A 495 13.97 -21.27 -4.54
CA MET A 495 14.42 -21.04 -5.92
C MET A 495 14.85 -19.60 -6.24
N PRO A 496 14.17 -18.54 -5.77
CA PRO A 496 14.59 -17.17 -6.00
C PRO A 496 16.04 -16.88 -5.59
N GLU A 497 16.46 -17.34 -4.41
CA GLU A 497 17.82 -17.12 -3.92
C GLU A 497 18.85 -17.88 -4.77
N TYR A 498 18.57 -19.16 -5.05
CA TYR A 498 19.42 -19.99 -5.91
C TYR A 498 19.61 -19.39 -7.31
N LEU A 499 18.52 -19.00 -7.97
CA LEU A 499 18.58 -18.43 -9.32
C LEU A 499 19.30 -17.07 -9.34
N THR A 500 19.16 -16.28 -8.27
CA THR A 500 19.86 -15.00 -8.13
C THR A 500 21.37 -15.24 -8.00
N LEU A 501 21.79 -16.13 -7.09
CA LEU A 501 23.20 -16.47 -6.90
C LEU A 501 23.83 -17.10 -8.14
N LYS A 502 23.06 -17.91 -8.88
CA LYS A 502 23.55 -18.52 -10.13
C LYS A 502 23.84 -17.44 -11.16
N ALA A 503 22.92 -16.50 -11.34
CA ALA A 503 23.14 -15.36 -12.22
C ALA A 503 24.37 -14.56 -11.78
N ASP A 504 24.49 -14.22 -10.49
CA ASP A 504 25.65 -13.48 -9.96
C ASP A 504 26.99 -14.16 -10.28
N VAL A 505 27.09 -15.49 -10.15
CA VAL A 505 28.29 -16.26 -10.53
C VAL A 505 28.54 -16.22 -12.04
N GLU A 506 27.50 -16.40 -12.85
CA GLU A 506 27.59 -16.32 -14.32
C GLU A 506 28.01 -14.92 -14.79
N ASP A 507 27.65 -13.88 -14.05
CA ASP A 507 28.00 -12.50 -14.35
C ASP A 507 29.44 -12.15 -13.96
N VAL A 508 29.91 -12.65 -12.82
CA VAL A 508 31.35 -12.57 -12.48
C VAL A 508 32.16 -13.32 -13.52
N LEU A 509 31.70 -14.49 -13.95
CA LEU A 509 32.35 -15.26 -15.00
C LEU A 509 32.44 -14.48 -16.33
N ALA A 510 31.40 -13.73 -16.69
CA ALA A 510 31.39 -12.88 -17.88
C ALA A 510 32.26 -11.61 -17.74
N ALA A 511 32.45 -11.10 -16.52
CA ALA A 511 33.29 -9.94 -16.23
C ALA A 511 34.80 -10.25 -16.20
N LEU A 512 35.18 -11.52 -16.06
CA LEU A 512 36.59 -11.94 -16.03
C LEU A 512 37.17 -12.08 -17.45
N PRO A 513 38.47 -11.73 -17.65
CA PRO A 513 39.14 -12.00 -18.91
C PRO A 513 39.17 -13.52 -19.19
N PRO A 514 38.84 -13.98 -20.41
CA PRO A 514 38.86 -15.41 -20.75
C PRO A 514 40.23 -16.08 -20.58
N THR A 515 41.30 -15.27 -20.51
CA THR A 515 42.70 -15.70 -20.37
C THR A 515 43.10 -16.07 -18.94
N GLU A 516 42.27 -15.78 -17.92
CA GLU A 516 42.58 -16.07 -16.51
C GLU A 516 41.94 -17.39 -16.04
N ALA A 517 42.41 -18.52 -16.57
CA ALA A 517 41.87 -19.85 -16.27
C ALA A 517 41.82 -20.17 -14.76
N THR A 518 42.77 -19.65 -13.97
CA THR A 518 42.83 -19.83 -12.51
C THR A 518 41.66 -19.18 -11.76
N LEU A 519 40.98 -18.21 -12.36
CA LEU A 519 39.78 -17.55 -11.82
C LEU A 519 38.49 -18.06 -12.49
N VAL A 520 38.55 -18.41 -13.77
CA VAL A 520 37.38 -18.82 -14.57
C VAL A 520 36.89 -20.23 -14.22
N ASP A 521 37.79 -21.19 -14.04
CA ASP A 521 37.42 -22.60 -13.86
C ASP A 521 36.68 -22.90 -12.53
N PRO A 522 37.08 -22.32 -11.38
CA PRO A 522 36.35 -22.52 -10.13
C PRO A 522 34.88 -22.05 -10.18
N LEU A 523 34.62 -20.93 -10.85
CA LEU A 523 33.26 -20.40 -11.01
C LEU A 523 32.38 -21.33 -11.88
N LYS A 524 32.90 -21.81 -13.01
CA LYS A 524 32.20 -22.78 -13.87
C LYS A 524 31.85 -24.06 -13.10
N LYS A 525 32.79 -24.56 -12.29
CA LYS A 525 32.56 -25.74 -11.46
C LYS A 525 31.44 -25.49 -10.44
N ALA A 526 31.44 -24.34 -9.76
CA ALA A 526 30.41 -23.99 -8.78
C ALA A 526 29.01 -23.91 -9.41
N VAL A 527 28.87 -23.31 -10.61
CA VAL A 527 27.60 -23.29 -11.35
C VAL A 527 27.11 -24.71 -11.65
N SER A 528 28.00 -25.56 -12.17
CA SER A 528 27.67 -26.95 -12.50
C SER A 528 27.25 -27.75 -11.27
N ASP A 529 27.99 -27.66 -10.17
CA ASP A 529 27.69 -28.40 -8.93
C ASP A 529 26.36 -27.94 -8.32
N ALA A 530 26.09 -26.63 -8.32
CA ALA A 530 24.85 -26.06 -7.80
C ALA A 530 23.63 -26.42 -8.65
N GLU A 531 23.77 -26.47 -9.98
CA GLU A 531 22.71 -26.92 -10.89
C GLU A 531 22.29 -28.37 -10.62
N ILE A 532 23.27 -29.27 -10.42
CA ILE A 532 23.01 -30.68 -10.07
C ILE A 532 22.19 -30.76 -8.77
N LEU A 533 22.53 -29.96 -7.77
CA LEU A 533 21.80 -29.91 -6.48
C LEU A 533 20.38 -29.37 -6.64
N ALA A 534 20.18 -28.29 -7.40
CA ALA A 534 18.86 -27.71 -7.63
C ALA A 534 17.93 -28.69 -8.38
N ILE A 535 18.43 -29.38 -9.42
CA ILE A 535 17.70 -30.45 -10.13
C ILE A 535 17.32 -31.60 -9.17
N ALA A 536 18.20 -31.94 -8.23
CA ALA A 536 17.93 -32.96 -7.21
C ALA A 536 16.98 -32.50 -6.07
N GLY A 537 16.36 -31.33 -6.19
CA GLY A 537 15.43 -30.80 -5.17
C GLY A 537 16.13 -30.21 -3.94
N LYS A 538 17.39 -29.78 -4.08
CA LYS A 538 18.21 -29.18 -3.01
C LYS A 538 18.70 -27.76 -3.37
N PRO A 539 17.80 -26.82 -3.71
CA PRO A 539 18.20 -25.47 -4.10
C PRO A 539 18.97 -24.72 -3.00
N VAL A 540 18.69 -24.98 -1.72
CA VAL A 540 19.43 -24.37 -0.59
C VAL A 540 20.90 -24.82 -0.54
N GLU A 541 21.17 -26.11 -0.80
CA GLU A 541 22.55 -26.61 -0.89
C GLU A 541 23.25 -26.01 -2.13
N GLY A 542 22.55 -25.90 -3.26
CA GLY A 542 23.05 -25.22 -4.47
C GLY A 542 23.41 -23.75 -4.21
N SER A 543 22.53 -22.99 -3.56
CA SER A 543 22.80 -21.62 -3.11
C SER A 543 24.05 -21.55 -2.23
N SER A 544 24.26 -22.51 -1.34
CA SER A 544 25.43 -22.53 -0.44
C SER A 544 26.74 -22.69 -1.21
N VAL A 545 26.77 -23.53 -2.26
CA VAL A 545 27.94 -23.71 -3.14
C VAL A 545 28.27 -22.42 -3.88
N LEU A 546 27.26 -21.76 -4.48
CA LEU A 546 27.43 -20.52 -5.23
C LEU A 546 27.87 -19.37 -4.32
N LYS A 547 27.26 -19.27 -3.14
CA LYS A 547 27.63 -18.27 -2.14
C LYS A 547 29.07 -18.42 -1.68
N LEU A 548 29.50 -19.65 -1.40
CA LEU A 548 30.88 -19.92 -0.97
C LEU A 548 31.92 -19.46 -2.01
N VAL A 549 31.66 -19.65 -3.31
CA VAL A 549 32.59 -19.19 -4.35
C VAL A 549 32.58 -17.66 -4.47
N LEU A 550 31.43 -17.01 -4.39
CA LEU A 550 31.31 -15.54 -4.46
C LEU A 550 31.94 -14.83 -3.25
N GLU A 551 31.93 -15.47 -2.08
CA GLU A 551 32.52 -14.93 -0.83
C GLU A 551 34.05 -15.02 -0.79
N ASN A 552 34.68 -15.71 -1.76
CA ASN A 552 36.13 -15.72 -1.87
C ASN A 552 36.65 -14.33 -2.29
N ALA A 553 37.68 -13.85 -1.60
CA ALA A 553 38.25 -12.52 -1.77
C ALA A 553 38.69 -12.20 -3.22
N ASP A 554 39.07 -13.21 -4.02
CA ASP A 554 39.47 -13.02 -5.41
C ASP A 554 38.27 -12.68 -6.34
N TYR A 555 37.03 -13.01 -5.96
CA TYR A 555 35.80 -12.72 -6.74
C TYR A 555 34.89 -11.67 -6.10
N LEU A 556 34.97 -11.52 -4.77
CA LEU A 556 34.06 -10.70 -3.98
C LEU A 556 33.99 -9.24 -4.45
N GLU A 557 35.10 -8.66 -4.89
CA GLU A 557 35.16 -7.29 -5.42
C GLU A 557 34.30 -7.15 -6.68
N ILE A 558 34.52 -8.02 -7.68
CA ILE A 558 33.83 -8.00 -8.97
C ILE A 558 32.35 -8.31 -8.76
N ALA A 559 32.02 -9.32 -7.95
CA ALA A 559 30.66 -9.69 -7.60
C ALA A 559 29.91 -8.52 -6.94
N THR A 560 30.54 -7.86 -5.97
CA THR A 560 29.96 -6.71 -5.25
C THR A 560 29.79 -5.51 -6.20
N ALA A 561 30.82 -5.19 -6.99
CA ALA A 561 30.77 -4.06 -7.92
C ALA A 561 29.70 -4.25 -9.01
N LEU A 562 29.55 -5.47 -9.54
CA LEU A 562 28.48 -5.84 -10.47
C LEU A 562 27.10 -5.65 -9.85
N ALA A 563 26.87 -6.23 -8.67
CA ALA A 563 25.59 -6.14 -7.96
C ALA A 563 25.22 -4.68 -7.66
N ASP A 564 26.17 -3.89 -7.14
CA ASP A 564 25.97 -2.47 -6.82
C ASP A 564 25.70 -1.63 -8.07
N TYR A 565 26.47 -1.85 -9.14
CA TYR A 565 26.27 -1.19 -10.42
C TYR A 565 24.87 -1.47 -10.97
N ARG A 566 24.43 -2.73 -10.98
CA ARG A 566 23.12 -3.13 -11.51
C ARG A 566 21.96 -2.58 -10.70
N ALA A 567 22.03 -2.69 -9.38
CA ALA A 567 21.02 -2.14 -8.49
C ALA A 567 20.85 -0.63 -8.72
N LYS A 568 21.97 0.09 -8.84
CA LYS A 568 21.97 1.53 -9.10
C LYS A 568 21.53 1.87 -10.54
N LEU A 569 21.98 1.11 -11.53
CA LEU A 569 21.60 1.30 -12.94
C LEU A 569 20.08 1.16 -13.09
N ALA A 570 19.47 0.09 -12.56
CA ALA A 570 18.03 -0.13 -12.65
C ALA A 570 17.24 1.04 -12.02
N GLN A 571 17.68 1.56 -10.86
CA GLN A 571 17.08 2.74 -10.23
C GLN A 571 17.21 3.99 -11.12
N ILE A 572 18.40 4.21 -11.69
CA ILE A 572 18.69 5.36 -12.52
C ILE A 572 17.95 5.30 -13.85
N GLU A 573 17.89 4.15 -14.51
CA GLU A 573 17.17 3.98 -15.79
C GLU A 573 15.68 4.28 -15.66
N LYS A 574 15.07 3.83 -14.54
CA LYS A 574 13.68 4.17 -14.21
C LYS A 574 13.52 5.69 -14.08
N THR A 575 14.39 6.32 -13.28
CA THR A 575 14.35 7.78 -13.03
C THR A 575 14.62 8.57 -14.31
N HIS A 576 15.59 8.14 -15.10
CA HIS A 576 15.99 8.73 -16.37
C HIS A 576 14.85 8.72 -17.37
N SER A 577 14.20 7.55 -17.54
CA SER A 577 13.05 7.41 -18.44
C SER A 577 11.88 8.30 -18.02
N GLN A 578 11.67 8.48 -16.71
CA GLN A 578 10.67 9.41 -16.19
C GLN A 578 11.04 10.87 -16.52
N VAL A 579 12.25 11.32 -16.18
CA VAL A 579 12.71 12.70 -16.43
C VAL A 579 12.62 13.07 -17.91
N LYS A 580 12.96 12.17 -18.83
CA LYS A 580 12.85 12.41 -20.27
C LYS A 580 11.42 12.74 -20.72
N LYS A 581 10.41 12.12 -20.12
CA LYS A 581 8.99 12.40 -20.46
C LYS A 581 8.59 13.85 -20.18
N PHE A 582 9.17 14.47 -19.15
CA PHE A 582 8.94 15.88 -18.79
C PHE A 582 9.82 16.84 -19.57
N LEU A 583 11.07 16.46 -19.85
CA LEU A 583 12.08 17.36 -20.40
C LEU A 583 11.68 17.90 -21.78
N LYS A 584 11.19 17.03 -22.68
CA LYS A 584 10.72 17.35 -24.05
C LYS A 584 11.60 18.40 -24.73
N LEU A 585 12.92 18.22 -24.64
CA LEU A 585 13.95 19.11 -25.15
C LEU A 585 15.07 18.25 -25.77
N PRO A 586 15.00 17.95 -27.08
CA PRO A 586 15.80 16.89 -27.71
C PRO A 586 17.31 16.97 -27.45
N SER A 587 17.89 18.17 -27.45
CA SER A 587 19.32 18.35 -27.20
C SER A 587 19.72 18.07 -25.74
N ALA A 588 18.86 18.41 -24.78
CA ALA A 588 19.09 18.11 -23.37
C ALA A 588 18.86 16.61 -23.08
N GLU A 589 17.87 16.00 -23.73
CA GLU A 589 17.64 14.54 -23.69
C GLU A 589 18.83 13.77 -24.26
N ALA A 590 19.37 14.19 -25.41
CA ALA A 590 20.55 13.58 -26.00
C ALA A 590 21.78 13.67 -25.09
N ALA A 591 21.94 14.76 -24.34
CA ALA A 591 23.00 14.90 -23.35
C ALA A 591 22.83 13.95 -22.15
N LEU A 592 21.60 13.78 -21.65
CA LEU A 592 21.30 12.79 -20.61
C LEU A 592 21.55 11.38 -21.13
N ASP A 593 21.08 11.04 -22.33
CA ASP A 593 21.27 9.72 -22.96
C ASP A 593 22.75 9.40 -23.12
N LEU A 594 23.54 10.36 -23.60
CA LEU A 594 24.98 10.22 -23.73
C LEU A 594 25.65 10.00 -22.37
N SER A 595 25.24 10.74 -21.34
CA SER A 595 25.76 10.58 -19.99
C SER A 595 25.47 9.18 -19.43
N LEU A 596 24.25 8.66 -19.58
CA LEU A 596 23.90 7.31 -19.14
C LEU A 596 24.62 6.24 -19.97
N ARG A 597 24.71 6.41 -21.30
CA ARG A 597 25.45 5.49 -22.17
C ARG A 597 26.92 5.40 -21.79
N ASN A 598 27.57 6.52 -21.53
CA ASN A 598 28.96 6.53 -21.06
C ASN A 598 29.13 5.77 -19.73
N CYS A 599 28.12 5.77 -18.85
CA CYS A 599 28.16 4.94 -17.63
C CYS A 599 28.09 3.45 -17.98
N LYS A 600 27.21 3.07 -18.92
CA LYS A 600 27.06 1.68 -19.38
C LYS A 600 28.30 1.17 -20.10
N ASP A 601 28.82 1.94 -21.06
CA ASP A 601 30.03 1.58 -21.81
C ASP A 601 31.22 1.35 -20.86
N LYS A 602 31.31 2.14 -19.78
CA LYS A 602 32.34 1.96 -18.75
C LYS A 602 32.25 0.61 -18.03
N ALA A 603 31.04 0.09 -17.81
CA ALA A 603 30.82 -1.21 -17.19
C ALA A 603 30.89 -2.36 -18.20
N GLU A 604 30.17 -2.25 -19.32
CA GLU A 604 29.90 -3.35 -20.24
C GLU A 604 31.02 -3.53 -21.28
N THR A 605 31.68 -2.45 -21.69
CA THR A 605 32.77 -2.49 -22.67
C THR A 605 34.14 -2.46 -22.00
N GLU A 606 34.34 -1.57 -21.02
CA GLU A 606 35.62 -1.44 -20.32
C GLU A 606 35.76 -2.35 -19.08
N GLN A 607 34.70 -3.05 -18.65
CA GLN A 607 34.69 -3.90 -17.44
C GLN A 607 35.10 -3.16 -16.15
N LYS A 608 34.86 -1.84 -16.08
CA LYS A 608 35.20 -0.98 -14.93
C LYS A 608 33.95 -0.62 -14.13
N TYR A 609 33.37 -1.61 -13.46
CA TYR A 609 32.10 -1.45 -12.72
C TYR A 609 32.15 -0.41 -11.59
N GLY A 610 33.29 -0.29 -10.88
CA GLY A 610 33.47 0.74 -9.84
C GLY A 610 33.44 2.18 -10.41
N ASP A 611 34.15 2.43 -11.52
CA ASP A 611 34.10 3.72 -12.21
C ASP A 611 32.70 4.01 -12.75
N ALA A 612 32.05 3.01 -13.34
CA ALA A 612 30.68 3.12 -13.84
C ALA A 612 29.69 3.48 -12.72
N PHE A 613 29.83 2.90 -11.52
CA PHE A 613 29.02 3.24 -10.35
C PHE A 613 29.18 4.71 -9.93
N LEU A 614 30.42 5.23 -9.93
CA LEU A 614 30.68 6.65 -9.63
C LEU A 614 30.12 7.58 -10.71
N MET A 615 30.19 7.16 -11.98
CA MET A 615 29.57 7.91 -13.09
C MET A 615 28.04 7.91 -12.97
N LEU A 616 27.43 6.78 -12.58
CA LEU A 616 26.01 6.68 -12.26
C LEU A 616 25.61 7.61 -11.11
N GLU A 617 26.42 7.78 -10.07
CA GLU A 617 26.17 8.78 -9.01
C GLU A 617 26.13 10.21 -9.53
N ARG A 618 27.07 10.56 -10.43
CA ARG A 618 27.05 11.89 -11.08
C ARG A 618 25.80 12.05 -11.95
N HIS A 619 25.43 11.01 -12.69
CA HIS A 619 24.22 11.02 -13.50
C HIS A 619 22.95 11.14 -12.64
N LYS A 620 22.87 10.45 -11.49
CA LYS A 620 21.78 10.58 -10.53
C LYS A 620 21.62 12.00 -10.02
N LYS A 621 22.74 12.66 -9.66
CA LYS A 621 22.72 14.09 -9.27
C LYS A 621 22.23 14.98 -10.42
N LEU A 622 22.65 14.68 -11.65
CA LEU A 622 22.19 15.40 -12.83
C LEU A 622 20.67 15.23 -13.05
N LEU A 623 20.13 14.01 -12.89
CA LEU A 623 18.68 13.74 -12.95
C LEU A 623 17.90 14.47 -11.85
N ALA A 624 18.45 14.55 -10.63
CA ALA A 624 17.83 15.28 -9.52
C ALA A 624 17.72 16.79 -9.79
N GLN A 625 18.60 17.35 -10.63
CA GLN A 625 18.50 18.74 -11.10
C GLN A 625 17.60 18.87 -12.34
N ALA A 626 17.67 17.90 -13.25
CA ALA A 626 16.89 17.91 -14.49
C ALA A 626 15.38 17.80 -14.25
N LYS A 627 14.95 17.00 -13.27
CA LYS A 627 13.52 16.80 -12.95
C LYS A 627 12.80 18.12 -12.60
N PRO A 628 13.19 18.87 -11.56
CA PRO A 628 12.50 20.12 -11.20
C PRO A 628 12.58 21.17 -12.32
N MET A 629 13.69 21.21 -13.07
CA MET A 629 13.83 22.11 -14.22
C MET A 629 12.86 21.75 -15.36
N ALA A 630 12.77 20.47 -15.73
CA ALA A 630 11.85 19.99 -16.77
C ALA A 630 10.39 20.30 -16.39
N THR A 631 10.06 20.08 -15.12
CA THR A 631 8.79 20.49 -14.50
C THR A 631 8.54 21.99 -14.67
N ALA A 632 9.47 22.85 -14.25
CA ALA A 632 9.30 24.29 -14.31
C ALA A 632 9.13 24.78 -15.76
N ARG A 633 9.89 24.22 -16.71
CA ARG A 633 9.74 24.48 -18.15
C ARG A 633 8.33 24.14 -18.64
N PHE A 634 7.85 22.95 -18.28
CA PHE A 634 6.55 22.46 -18.69
C PHE A 634 5.43 23.34 -18.11
N GLN A 635 5.54 23.76 -16.85
CA GLN A 635 4.61 24.68 -16.19
C GLN A 635 4.60 26.06 -16.84
N VAL A 636 5.76 26.66 -17.12
CA VAL A 636 5.84 27.94 -17.83
C VAL A 636 5.12 27.85 -19.18
N GLY A 637 5.37 26.79 -19.96
CA GLY A 637 4.68 26.57 -21.22
C GLY A 637 3.17 26.41 -21.05
N GLY A 638 2.73 25.65 -20.05
CA GLY A 638 1.32 25.47 -19.72
C GLY A 638 0.63 26.77 -19.31
N ILE A 639 1.21 27.52 -18.38
CA ILE A 639 0.69 28.81 -17.90
C ILE A 639 0.61 29.81 -19.06
N ILE A 640 1.67 29.97 -19.85
CA ILE A 640 1.65 30.87 -21.01
C ILE A 640 0.52 30.50 -21.99
N ASN A 641 0.36 29.20 -22.31
CA ASN A 641 -0.72 28.76 -23.19
C ASN A 641 -2.10 29.01 -22.57
N ALA A 642 -2.25 28.82 -21.26
CA ALA A 642 -3.47 29.11 -20.54
C ALA A 642 -3.81 30.60 -20.54
N LEU A 643 -2.82 31.48 -20.34
CA LEU A 643 -2.98 32.93 -20.41
C LEU A 643 -3.36 33.39 -21.83
N LYS A 644 -2.76 32.78 -22.86
CA LYS A 644 -3.17 33.01 -24.27
C LYS A 644 -4.62 32.63 -24.53
N ARG A 645 -5.07 31.47 -24.04
CA ARG A 645 -6.48 31.06 -24.17
C ARG A 645 -7.44 31.92 -23.35
N ALA A 646 -6.97 32.48 -22.23
CA ALA A 646 -7.70 33.47 -21.44
C ALA A 646 -7.71 34.87 -22.10
N ALA A 647 -7.13 35.01 -23.30
CA ALA A 647 -7.04 36.25 -24.06
C ALA A 647 -6.29 37.38 -23.35
N VAL A 648 -5.29 37.06 -22.52
CA VAL A 648 -4.36 38.05 -21.94
C VAL A 648 -3.62 38.79 -23.07
N PRO A 649 -3.51 40.13 -23.04
CA PRO A 649 -2.89 40.90 -24.11
C PRO A 649 -1.44 40.46 -24.39
N SER A 650 -1.06 40.35 -25.68
CA SER A 650 0.30 39.97 -26.05
C SER A 650 1.36 40.94 -25.52
N SER A 651 1.02 42.24 -25.36
CA SER A 651 1.90 43.24 -24.75
C SER A 651 2.35 42.90 -23.32
N GLU A 652 1.58 42.07 -22.60
CA GLU A 652 1.89 41.62 -21.24
C GLU A 652 2.64 40.27 -21.25
N LEU A 653 2.35 39.40 -22.22
CA LEU A 653 2.97 38.06 -22.34
C LEU A 653 4.32 38.07 -23.07
N ASP A 654 4.46 38.85 -24.16
CA ASP A 654 5.67 38.87 -25.00
C ASP A 654 6.97 39.14 -24.20
N PRO A 655 7.00 40.08 -23.22
CA PRO A 655 8.19 40.30 -22.40
C PRO A 655 8.57 39.11 -21.52
N ILE A 656 7.62 38.23 -21.20
CA ILE A 656 7.84 37.03 -20.40
C ILE A 656 8.24 35.86 -21.30
N GLU A 657 7.53 35.65 -22.42
CA GLU A 657 7.82 34.60 -23.39
C GLU A 657 9.23 34.71 -23.98
N SER A 658 9.69 35.93 -24.23
CA SER A 658 11.05 36.19 -24.74
C SER A 658 12.17 35.71 -23.80
N LYS A 659 11.88 35.43 -22.53
CA LYS A 659 12.85 34.86 -21.56
C LYS A 659 12.98 33.34 -21.67
N ILE A 660 11.99 32.64 -22.24
CA ILE A 660 11.97 31.16 -22.34
C ILE A 660 13.17 30.62 -23.13
N PRO A 661 13.51 31.13 -24.33
CA PRO A 661 14.65 30.61 -25.08
C PRO A 661 15.97 30.68 -24.32
N ALA A 662 16.19 31.75 -23.54
CA ALA A 662 17.39 31.91 -22.73
C ALA A 662 17.46 30.89 -21.57
N ALA A 663 16.33 30.58 -20.93
CA ALA A 663 16.24 29.52 -19.93
C ALA A 663 16.49 28.13 -20.55
N GLU A 664 15.92 27.88 -21.74
CA GLU A 664 16.19 26.64 -22.48
C GLU A 664 17.65 26.51 -22.90
N ASP A 665 18.31 27.59 -23.33
CA ASP A 665 19.73 27.57 -23.71
C ASP A 665 20.65 27.12 -22.58
N GLU A 666 20.31 27.41 -21.31
CA GLU A 666 21.04 26.87 -20.16
C GLU A 666 20.76 25.37 -19.97
N ALA A 667 19.53 24.91 -20.19
CA ALA A 667 19.18 23.49 -20.15
C ALA A 667 19.87 22.68 -21.26
N ARG A 668 20.13 23.30 -22.42
CA ARG A 668 20.90 22.70 -23.54
C ARG A 668 22.38 22.52 -23.21
N LYS A 669 22.92 23.23 -22.22
CA LYS A 669 24.31 23.12 -21.71
C LYS A 669 24.44 22.15 -20.53
N PRO A 670 23.54 21.18 -20.42
CA PRO A 670 23.17 20.49 -19.17
C PRO A 670 23.27 21.25 -17.84
N ASP A 671 23.12 22.58 -17.80
CA ASP A 671 23.14 23.36 -16.55
C ASP A 671 21.72 23.51 -16.01
N PHE A 672 21.16 22.40 -15.54
CA PHE A 672 19.76 22.32 -15.12
C PHE A 672 19.45 23.18 -13.90
N ALA A 673 20.42 23.41 -13.00
CA ALA A 673 20.22 24.28 -11.85
C ALA A 673 20.03 25.74 -12.29
N LYS A 674 20.87 26.23 -13.21
CA LYS A 674 20.75 27.58 -13.74
C LYS A 674 19.48 27.75 -14.60
N ALA A 675 19.15 26.75 -15.41
CA ALA A 675 17.90 26.73 -16.17
C ALA A 675 16.66 26.74 -15.26
N LEU A 676 16.67 25.97 -14.16
CA LEU A 676 15.61 25.99 -13.16
C LEU A 676 15.43 27.38 -12.57
N SER A 677 16.51 28.02 -12.09
CA SER A 677 16.42 29.39 -11.56
C SER A 677 15.88 30.40 -12.59
N ALA A 678 16.20 30.21 -13.87
CA ALA A 678 15.65 31.05 -14.94
C ALA A 678 14.14 30.80 -15.16
N PHE A 679 13.69 29.55 -15.14
CA PHE A 679 12.26 29.22 -15.20
C PHE A 679 11.50 29.67 -13.95
N ASP A 680 12.06 29.54 -12.75
CA ASP A 680 11.46 30.04 -11.51
C ASP A 680 11.27 31.57 -11.56
N ALA A 681 12.23 32.30 -12.11
CA ALA A 681 12.10 33.75 -12.32
C ALA A 681 10.99 34.10 -13.34
N ILE A 682 10.77 33.24 -14.33
CA ILE A 682 9.63 33.37 -15.27
C ILE A 682 8.31 33.08 -14.54
N LEU A 683 8.22 32.00 -13.74
CA LEU A 683 7.05 31.67 -12.94
C LEU A 683 6.67 32.80 -11.97
N ALA A 684 7.66 33.41 -11.30
CA ALA A 684 7.45 34.57 -10.45
C ALA A 684 6.91 35.77 -11.25
N SER A 685 7.38 35.97 -12.49
CA SER A 685 6.85 37.03 -13.37
C SER A 685 5.40 36.78 -13.81
N LEU A 686 4.94 35.52 -13.76
CA LEU A 686 3.60 35.10 -14.18
C LEU A 686 2.57 35.08 -13.04
N GLU A 687 2.97 35.32 -11.79
CA GLU A 687 2.12 35.13 -10.62
C GLU A 687 0.81 35.93 -10.66
N ALA A 688 0.90 37.25 -10.86
CA ALA A 688 -0.27 38.12 -10.93
C ALA A 688 -1.20 37.75 -12.10
N LEU A 689 -0.64 37.53 -13.29
CA LEU A 689 -1.39 37.12 -14.48
C LEU A 689 -2.07 35.75 -14.28
N SER A 690 -1.41 34.84 -13.58
CA SER A 690 -1.96 33.52 -13.28
C SER A 690 -3.12 33.60 -12.31
N LYS A 691 -3.07 34.50 -11.32
CA LYS A 691 -4.21 34.72 -10.42
C LYS A 691 -5.44 35.21 -11.19
N GLU A 692 -5.28 36.27 -11.99
CA GLU A 692 -6.37 36.85 -12.78
C GLU A 692 -6.98 35.84 -13.76
N ALA A 693 -6.14 35.04 -14.43
CA ALA A 693 -6.62 34.03 -15.35
C ALA A 693 -7.31 32.84 -14.65
N ALA A 694 -6.85 32.44 -13.47
CA ALA A 694 -7.48 31.36 -12.71
C ALA A 694 -8.91 31.76 -12.33
N GLU A 695 -9.06 32.98 -11.78
CA GLU A 695 -10.36 33.57 -11.43
C GLU A 695 -11.26 33.72 -12.67
N ALA A 696 -10.70 34.13 -13.82
CA ALA A 696 -11.45 34.24 -15.07
C ALA A 696 -11.95 32.88 -15.59
N TYR A 697 -11.10 31.85 -15.59
CA TYR A 697 -11.51 30.50 -16.00
C TYR A 697 -12.59 29.93 -15.07
N GLU A 698 -12.38 30.04 -13.77
CA GLU A 698 -13.34 29.59 -12.76
C GLU A 698 -14.70 30.27 -12.94
N MET A 699 -14.70 31.59 -13.16
CA MET A 699 -15.91 32.35 -13.44
C MET A 699 -16.59 31.87 -14.72
N VAL A 700 -15.84 31.70 -15.82
CA VAL A 700 -16.39 31.25 -17.11
C VAL A 700 -17.00 29.86 -16.99
N ASP A 701 -16.31 28.93 -16.33
CA ASP A 701 -16.79 27.57 -16.08
C ASP A 701 -18.08 27.60 -15.23
N GLY A 702 -18.20 28.51 -14.26
CA GLY A 702 -19.39 28.65 -13.40
C GLY A 702 -20.63 29.32 -14.01
N ILE A 703 -20.53 30.05 -15.14
CA ILE A 703 -21.67 30.78 -15.72
C ILE A 703 -22.81 29.81 -16.12
N GLY A 704 -23.91 29.82 -15.36
CA GLY A 704 -25.05 28.96 -15.65
C GLY A 704 -24.75 27.46 -15.52
N SER A 705 -23.69 27.08 -14.80
CA SER A 705 -23.18 25.71 -14.63
C SER A 705 -23.16 25.32 -13.14
N ASN A 706 -22.95 24.03 -12.85
CA ASN A 706 -22.59 23.54 -11.51
C ASN A 706 -21.06 23.44 -11.31
N ALA A 707 -20.27 23.78 -12.32
CA ALA A 707 -18.80 23.89 -12.27
C ALA A 707 -18.36 25.24 -11.68
N GLY A 708 -17.05 25.53 -11.69
CA GLY A 708 -16.50 26.81 -11.21
C GLY A 708 -16.50 26.95 -9.68
N HIS A 709 -16.14 25.87 -8.97
CA HIS A 709 -15.99 25.84 -7.51
C HIS A 709 -14.67 25.20 -7.04
N SER A 710 -13.73 24.91 -7.96
CA SER A 710 -12.42 24.39 -7.62
C SER A 710 -11.58 25.39 -6.84
N LEU A 711 -11.49 26.66 -7.25
CA LEU A 711 -10.71 27.66 -6.51
C LEU A 711 -11.28 27.88 -5.11
N ASP A 712 -12.60 27.99 -4.97
CA ASP A 712 -13.20 28.18 -3.66
C ASP A 712 -13.04 26.95 -2.74
N ARG A 713 -12.83 25.75 -3.28
CA ARG A 713 -12.74 24.50 -2.50
C ARG A 713 -11.33 23.94 -2.33
N HIS A 714 -10.42 24.31 -3.23
CA HIS A 714 -9.09 23.74 -3.38
C HIS A 714 -8.04 24.77 -3.80
N GLY A 715 -8.40 26.04 -4.00
CA GLY A 715 -7.47 27.10 -4.36
C GLY A 715 -6.52 27.48 -3.21
N PRO A 716 -5.49 28.28 -3.50
CA PRO A 716 -4.47 28.69 -2.54
C PRO A 716 -4.99 29.53 -1.38
N ASP A 717 -6.12 30.22 -1.58
CA ASP A 717 -6.75 31.06 -0.55
C ASP A 717 -7.56 30.24 0.47
N VAL A 718 -7.78 28.94 0.22
CA VAL A 718 -8.42 28.03 1.19
C VAL A 718 -7.50 27.83 2.39
N THR A 719 -8.04 27.91 3.59
CA THR A 719 -7.28 27.83 4.83
C THR A 719 -7.27 26.42 5.43
N ASP A 720 -6.23 26.08 6.22
CA ASP A 720 -6.16 24.80 6.93
C ASP A 720 -7.41 24.51 7.79
N PRO A 721 -7.96 25.48 8.57
CA PRO A 721 -9.22 25.28 9.28
C PRO A 721 -10.40 24.90 8.38
N GLU A 722 -10.48 25.41 7.16
CA GLU A 722 -11.55 25.07 6.21
C GLU A 722 -11.38 23.66 5.65
N LEU A 723 -10.14 23.24 5.35
CA LEU A 723 -9.85 21.86 4.94
C LEU A 723 -10.17 20.86 6.06
N ILE A 724 -9.78 21.18 7.29
CA ILE A 724 -10.08 20.36 8.48
C ILE A 724 -11.59 20.33 8.74
N ARG A 725 -12.29 21.46 8.61
CA ARG A 725 -13.76 21.52 8.74
C ARG A 725 -14.42 20.56 7.76
N ARG A 726 -13.97 20.55 6.50
CA ARG A 726 -14.51 19.62 5.48
C ARG A 726 -14.37 18.16 5.89
N LEU A 727 -13.24 17.76 6.49
CA LEU A 727 -13.05 16.40 7.01
C LEU A 727 -13.98 16.09 8.18
N LYS A 728 -14.23 17.07 9.06
CA LYS A 728 -15.04 16.91 10.28
C LYS A 728 -16.54 16.98 10.06
N THR A 729 -17.01 17.78 9.11
CA THR A 729 -18.45 18.04 8.94
C THR A 729 -18.98 17.61 7.57
N GLY A 730 -18.08 17.38 6.60
CA GLY A 730 -18.45 17.25 5.20
C GLY A 730 -18.77 18.58 4.52
N GLU A 731 -18.74 19.71 5.22
CA GLU A 731 -18.97 21.03 4.62
C GLU A 731 -17.76 21.46 3.80
N ALA A 732 -17.93 21.59 2.49
CA ALA A 732 -16.89 22.15 1.63
C ALA A 732 -16.56 23.60 2.06
N PRO A 733 -15.34 24.11 1.79
CA PRO A 733 -14.96 25.48 2.17
C PRO A 733 -15.98 26.55 1.75
N ASN A 734 -16.59 26.40 0.58
CA ASN A 734 -17.59 27.32 0.03
C ASN A 734 -19.06 26.98 0.33
N ALA A 735 -19.33 26.04 1.24
CA ALA A 735 -20.69 25.60 1.54
C ALA A 735 -21.55 26.72 2.13
N LYS A 736 -22.79 26.84 1.65
CA LYS A 736 -23.83 27.72 2.18
C LYS A 736 -24.73 26.96 3.17
N ALA A 737 -25.43 27.71 4.01
CA ALA A 737 -26.39 27.12 4.95
C ALA A 737 -27.48 26.33 4.20
N GLY A 738 -27.58 25.03 4.52
CA GLY A 738 -28.54 24.12 3.88
C GLY A 738 -27.98 23.33 2.68
N ASP A 739 -26.73 23.57 2.27
CA ASP A 739 -26.09 22.75 1.25
C ASP A 739 -25.90 21.31 1.72
N ALA A 740 -25.99 20.36 0.78
CA ALA A 740 -25.73 18.95 1.08
C ALA A 740 -24.25 18.72 1.43
N PRO A 741 -23.94 17.92 2.47
CA PRO A 741 -22.56 17.58 2.81
C PRO A 741 -21.81 16.87 1.67
N SER A 742 -20.58 17.28 1.43
CA SER A 742 -19.64 16.73 0.45
C SER A 742 -18.48 16.02 1.15
N TYR A 743 -18.78 14.86 1.75
CA TYR A 743 -17.79 14.02 2.46
C TYR A 743 -16.58 13.66 1.59
N THR A 744 -15.40 13.68 2.20
CA THR A 744 -14.13 13.29 1.55
C THR A 744 -13.18 12.64 2.56
N GLY A 745 -12.36 11.69 2.10
CA GLY A 745 -11.30 11.08 2.90
C GLY A 745 -10.04 11.94 3.02
N ALA A 746 -9.86 12.87 2.09
CA ALA A 746 -8.77 13.83 2.08
C ALA A 746 -9.26 15.21 1.61
N SER A 747 -8.76 16.27 2.22
CA SER A 747 -9.05 17.64 1.84
C SER A 747 -7.75 18.35 1.53
N SER A 748 -7.60 18.80 0.28
CA SER A 748 -6.36 19.37 -0.26
C SER A 748 -6.58 20.75 -0.85
N ARG A 749 -5.51 21.56 -0.89
CA ARG A 749 -5.46 22.84 -1.58
C ARG A 749 -4.17 22.99 -2.38
N PHE A 750 -4.24 23.69 -3.50
CA PHE A 750 -3.05 24.10 -4.24
C PHE A 750 -2.26 25.13 -3.42
N GLU A 751 -0.94 25.13 -3.58
CA GLU A 751 -0.06 26.11 -2.95
C GLU A 751 -0.12 27.48 -3.66
N SER A 752 -0.44 27.49 -4.96
CA SER A 752 -0.43 28.72 -5.78
C SER A 752 -1.44 28.72 -6.93
N PRO A 753 -1.88 29.90 -7.44
CA PRO A 753 -2.69 29.98 -8.66
C PRO A 753 -1.97 29.44 -9.90
N GLN A 754 -0.64 29.56 -9.95
CA GLN A 754 0.19 29.00 -11.02
C GLN A 754 0.05 27.48 -11.10
N ASP A 755 0.05 26.80 -9.95
CA ASP A 755 -0.12 25.35 -9.89
C ASP A 755 -1.53 24.93 -10.30
N TRP A 756 -2.54 25.70 -9.91
CA TRP A 756 -3.90 25.46 -10.38
C TRP A 756 -4.00 25.60 -11.92
N ILE A 757 -3.52 26.70 -12.50
CA ILE A 757 -3.58 26.90 -13.96
C ILE A 757 -2.78 25.84 -14.71
N ALA A 758 -1.58 25.52 -14.23
CA ALA A 758 -0.76 24.50 -14.83
C ALA A 758 -1.54 23.18 -14.88
N GLY A 759 -2.13 22.74 -13.76
CA GLY A 759 -2.90 21.51 -13.68
C GLY A 759 -4.03 21.44 -14.73
N ARG A 760 -4.83 22.51 -14.82
CA ARG A 760 -5.92 22.64 -15.81
C ARG A 760 -5.39 22.47 -17.24
N GLU A 761 -4.27 23.11 -17.55
CA GLU A 761 -3.73 23.08 -18.90
C GLU A 761 -3.09 21.74 -19.28
N LEU A 762 -2.41 21.10 -18.34
CA LEU A 762 -1.86 19.77 -18.55
C LEU A 762 -2.98 18.77 -18.88
N ALA A 763 -4.10 18.89 -18.18
CA ALA A 763 -5.29 18.10 -18.45
C ALA A 763 -5.97 18.47 -19.79
N ALA A 764 -5.93 19.73 -20.21
CA ALA A 764 -6.45 20.14 -21.52
C ALA A 764 -5.62 19.56 -22.68
N GLN A 765 -4.29 19.58 -22.57
CA GLN A 765 -3.39 18.98 -23.57
C GLN A 765 -3.57 17.47 -23.64
N ALA A 766 -3.76 16.85 -22.48
CA ALA A 766 -4.11 15.45 -22.35
C ALA A 766 -5.44 15.07 -23.02
N ALA A 767 -6.49 15.87 -22.79
CA ALA A 767 -7.78 15.72 -23.44
C ALA A 767 -7.61 15.76 -24.97
N LEU A 768 -6.89 16.77 -25.47
CA LEU A 768 -6.65 16.92 -26.89
C LEU A 768 -5.88 15.71 -27.48
N ALA A 769 -4.91 15.17 -26.76
CA ALA A 769 -4.18 13.97 -27.17
C ALA A 769 -5.07 12.72 -27.23
N LYS A 770 -6.16 12.67 -26.45
CA LYS A 770 -7.22 11.64 -26.53
C LYS A 770 -8.32 11.97 -27.55
N GLY A 771 -8.19 13.06 -28.31
CA GLY A 771 -9.18 13.49 -29.31
C GLY A 771 -10.32 14.35 -28.76
N VAL A 772 -10.23 14.78 -27.50
CA VAL A 772 -11.20 15.66 -26.85
C VAL A 772 -10.67 17.11 -26.86
N ASP A 773 -11.18 17.92 -27.77
CA ASP A 773 -10.85 19.35 -27.83
C ASP A 773 -11.81 20.14 -26.94
N ILE A 774 -11.30 20.59 -25.78
CA ILE A 774 -12.08 21.34 -24.78
C ILE A 774 -12.53 22.73 -25.26
N SER A 775 -12.10 23.19 -26.45
CA SER A 775 -12.57 24.45 -27.05
C SER A 775 -13.79 24.28 -27.97
N GLN A 776 -14.23 23.05 -28.22
CA GLN A 776 -15.38 22.77 -29.07
C GLN A 776 -16.69 23.33 -28.50
N LYS A 777 -17.57 23.77 -29.40
CA LYS A 777 -18.91 24.30 -29.09
C LYS A 777 -20.06 23.41 -29.51
N GLU A 778 -19.76 22.32 -30.23
CA GLU A 778 -20.71 21.31 -30.63
C GLU A 778 -20.06 19.93 -30.49
N MET A 779 -20.79 18.99 -29.89
CA MET A 779 -20.40 17.58 -29.79
C MET A 779 -21.22 16.76 -30.80
N ALA A 780 -20.58 15.80 -31.49
CA ALA A 780 -21.29 14.89 -32.38
C ALA A 780 -22.20 13.95 -31.56
N TYR A 781 -23.42 13.66 -32.06
CA TYR A 781 -24.31 12.69 -31.42
C TYR A 781 -24.61 11.54 -32.37
N THR A 782 -24.27 10.32 -31.96
CA THR A 782 -24.50 9.10 -32.76
C THR A 782 -25.73 8.32 -32.30
N GLY A 783 -26.20 8.56 -31.06
CA GLY A 783 -27.32 7.84 -30.44
C GLY A 783 -26.99 6.42 -29.98
N ASP A 784 -25.76 5.94 -30.21
CA ASP A 784 -25.26 4.64 -29.79
C ASP A 784 -24.18 4.81 -28.72
N LEU A 785 -24.43 4.27 -27.53
CA LEU A 785 -23.53 4.35 -26.38
C LEU A 785 -22.12 3.81 -26.67
N LEU A 786 -21.94 2.93 -27.65
CA LEU A 786 -20.63 2.39 -28.04
C LEU A 786 -19.83 3.31 -28.96
N THR A 787 -20.47 4.27 -29.62
CA THR A 787 -19.85 5.17 -30.59
C THR A 787 -20.03 6.65 -30.28
N SER A 788 -20.83 6.99 -29.26
CA SER A 788 -20.94 8.33 -28.75
C SER A 788 -19.58 8.82 -28.24
N PRO A 789 -19.21 10.08 -28.51
CA PRO A 789 -18.00 10.67 -27.93
C PRO A 789 -18.08 10.70 -26.40
N GLU A 790 -16.91 10.65 -25.75
CA GLU A 790 -16.83 10.76 -24.29
C GLU A 790 -17.41 12.11 -23.82
N GLU A 791 -18.25 12.08 -22.79
CA GLU A 791 -18.92 13.25 -22.21
C GLU A 791 -18.16 13.81 -20.99
N SER A 792 -17.14 13.08 -20.54
CA SER A 792 -16.26 13.41 -19.42
C SER A 792 -14.83 13.07 -19.82
N ALA A 793 -13.89 13.93 -19.45
CA ALA A 793 -12.47 13.74 -19.68
C ALA A 793 -11.71 14.03 -18.37
N ASP A 794 -11.40 12.95 -17.64
CA ASP A 794 -10.68 13.01 -16.38
C ASP A 794 -9.22 12.58 -16.48
N PHE A 795 -8.36 13.29 -15.75
CA PHE A 795 -6.91 13.13 -15.79
C PHE A 795 -6.31 13.31 -14.40
N THR A 796 -5.28 12.51 -14.11
CA THR A 796 -4.37 12.80 -13.00
C THR A 796 -3.04 13.26 -13.58
N VAL A 797 -2.72 14.54 -13.41
CA VAL A 797 -1.54 15.18 -13.97
C VAL A 797 -0.41 15.23 -12.95
N GLU A 798 0.80 14.88 -13.35
CA GLU A 798 2.01 14.95 -12.51
C GLU A 798 2.73 16.27 -12.76
N HIS A 799 2.87 17.09 -11.72
CA HIS A 799 3.61 18.34 -11.78
C HIS A 799 5.10 18.11 -11.59
N GLY A 800 5.54 17.02 -10.95
CA GLY A 800 6.96 16.69 -10.74
C GLY A 800 7.67 17.50 -9.64
N ARG A 801 6.94 18.43 -8.99
CA ARG A 801 7.31 19.15 -7.76
C ARG A 801 6.11 19.21 -6.81
N ALA A 802 6.34 19.60 -5.56
CA ALA A 802 5.28 19.90 -4.60
C ALA A 802 4.34 21.00 -5.12
N ILE A 803 3.03 20.81 -4.99
CA ILE A 803 2.01 21.76 -5.45
C ILE A 803 0.93 22.08 -4.42
N ASP A 804 1.05 21.59 -3.19
CA ASP A 804 -0.10 21.54 -2.28
C ASP A 804 0.24 21.60 -0.79
N LYS A 805 -0.87 21.70 -0.05
CA LYS A 805 -1.03 21.18 1.30
C LYS A 805 -2.34 20.39 1.41
N ALA A 806 -2.36 19.32 2.20
CA ALA A 806 -3.57 18.52 2.40
C ALA A 806 -3.68 17.88 3.80
N PHE A 807 -4.88 17.40 4.11
CA PHE A 807 -5.20 16.67 5.32
C PHE A 807 -5.88 15.35 4.95
N ILE A 808 -5.41 14.24 5.52
CA ILE A 808 -5.99 12.89 5.31
C ILE A 808 -6.65 12.43 6.60
N GLY A 809 -7.92 12.05 6.53
CA GLY A 809 -8.63 11.48 7.67
C GLY A 809 -8.07 10.11 8.09
N LYS A 810 -7.80 9.92 9.38
CA LYS A 810 -7.25 8.68 9.97
C LYS A 810 -8.24 7.93 10.84
N LYS A 811 -8.89 8.64 11.77
CA LYS A 811 -9.92 8.08 12.65
C LYS A 811 -11.26 8.65 12.27
N LYS A 812 -12.21 7.77 11.96
CA LYS A 812 -13.58 8.19 11.64
C LYS A 812 -14.31 8.67 12.87
N GLU A 813 -15.14 9.69 12.71
CA GLU A 813 -16.08 10.06 13.76
C GLU A 813 -17.06 8.91 14.01
N VAL A 814 -17.56 8.86 15.24
CA VAL A 814 -18.51 7.86 15.68
C VAL A 814 -19.82 8.57 16.01
N ARG A 815 -20.94 8.05 15.49
CA ARG A 815 -22.28 8.60 15.75
C ARG A 815 -23.30 7.51 16.01
N LEU A 816 -24.49 7.91 16.43
CA LEU A 816 -25.64 7.01 16.58
C LEU A 816 -26.46 6.95 15.28
N THR A 817 -26.99 5.77 14.96
CA THR A 817 -28.00 5.61 13.91
C THR A 817 -29.34 6.19 14.35
N GLU A 818 -30.00 6.93 13.47
CA GLU A 818 -31.37 7.41 13.70
C GLU A 818 -32.31 6.24 14.02
N GLY A 819 -33.07 6.37 15.12
CA GLY A 819 -34.15 5.44 15.51
C GLY A 819 -33.72 4.12 16.17
N ALA A 820 -32.48 3.65 15.98
CA ALA A 820 -32.01 2.37 16.56
C ALA A 820 -31.02 2.55 17.74
N GLY A 821 -30.38 3.71 17.88
CA GLY A 821 -29.42 3.98 18.96
C GLY A 821 -28.15 3.13 18.88
N ASP A 822 -27.89 2.45 17.76
CA ASP A 822 -26.63 1.73 17.55
C ASP A 822 -25.52 2.69 17.09
N ILE A 823 -24.29 2.36 17.47
CA ILE A 823 -23.10 3.13 17.13
C ILE A 823 -22.62 2.75 15.72
N VAL A 824 -22.39 3.75 14.87
CA VAL A 824 -21.81 3.59 13.53
C VAL A 824 -20.69 4.58 13.28
N PHE A 825 -19.72 4.16 12.47
CA PHE A 825 -18.70 5.06 11.95
C PHE A 825 -19.31 6.00 10.92
N ASP A 826 -19.05 7.29 11.07
CA ASP A 826 -19.51 8.31 10.15
C ASP A 826 -18.64 8.36 8.88
N LYS A 827 -19.05 9.23 7.94
CA LYS A 827 -18.28 9.58 6.74
C LYS A 827 -17.27 10.71 7.00
N THR A 828 -17.22 11.24 8.22
CA THR A 828 -16.33 12.30 8.70
C THR A 828 -15.23 11.75 9.59
N TYR A 829 -14.25 12.59 9.92
CA TYR A 829 -13.02 12.19 10.61
C TYR A 829 -12.74 13.06 11.83
N GLU A 830 -12.39 12.42 12.93
CA GLU A 830 -11.99 13.06 14.17
C GLU A 830 -10.49 13.43 14.16
N THR A 831 -9.67 12.49 13.69
CA THR A 831 -8.22 12.60 13.60
C THR A 831 -7.80 12.65 12.14
N TYR A 832 -6.81 13.48 11.84
CA TYR A 832 -6.26 13.68 10.51
C TYR A 832 -4.73 13.79 10.56
N GLU A 833 -4.10 13.34 9.48
CA GLU A 833 -2.68 13.56 9.17
C GLU A 833 -2.54 14.80 8.29
N GLU A 834 -1.59 15.66 8.62
CA GLU A 834 -1.16 16.76 7.75
C GLU A 834 -0.14 16.24 6.75
N ILE A 835 -0.38 16.48 5.47
CA ILE A 835 0.49 16.06 4.39
C ILE A 835 0.86 17.24 3.52
N GLU A 836 2.09 17.22 3.03
CA GLU A 836 2.63 18.24 2.14
C GLU A 836 3.52 17.58 1.09
N GLY A 837 3.66 18.26 -0.03
CA GLY A 837 4.58 17.86 -1.09
C GLY A 837 3.96 16.94 -2.14
N LEU A 838 2.63 16.80 -2.17
CA LEU A 838 1.92 16.15 -3.27
C LEU A 838 2.35 16.79 -4.57
N THR A 839 2.47 15.94 -5.58
CA THR A 839 2.96 16.37 -6.89
C THR A 839 1.93 16.14 -7.98
N ARG A 840 0.75 15.58 -7.67
CA ARG A 840 -0.29 15.29 -8.65
C ARG A 840 -1.55 16.11 -8.41
N ALA A 841 -2.21 16.49 -9.49
CA ALA A 841 -3.55 17.07 -9.46
C ALA A 841 -4.52 16.20 -10.26
N TYR A 842 -5.74 16.01 -9.75
CA TYR A 842 -6.85 15.47 -10.51
C TYR A 842 -7.56 16.62 -11.20
N VAL A 843 -7.96 16.44 -12.44
CA VAL A 843 -8.73 17.40 -13.23
C VAL A 843 -9.78 16.65 -14.03
N ASN A 844 -11.02 17.13 -14.02
CA ASN A 844 -12.12 16.56 -14.79
C ASN A 844 -12.85 17.64 -15.57
N PHE A 845 -12.88 17.50 -16.90
CA PHE A 845 -13.72 18.28 -17.80
C PHE A 845 -14.99 17.51 -18.14
N ILE A 846 -16.14 18.17 -18.12
CA ILE A 846 -17.43 17.58 -18.55
C ILE A 846 -18.04 18.42 -19.65
N TRP A 847 -18.76 17.77 -20.56
CA TRP A 847 -19.55 18.46 -21.57
C TRP A 847 -20.89 18.92 -20.98
N GLU A 848 -21.17 20.22 -21.06
CA GLU A 848 -22.46 20.79 -20.70
C GLU A 848 -23.24 21.22 -21.95
N PRO A 849 -24.41 20.61 -22.22
CA PRO A 849 -25.26 21.02 -23.32
C PRO A 849 -25.81 22.43 -23.12
N GLU A 850 -25.99 23.17 -24.22
CA GLU A 850 -26.64 24.46 -24.20
C GLU A 850 -28.14 24.32 -23.85
N ALA A 851 -28.69 25.32 -23.16
CA ALA A 851 -30.11 25.36 -22.84
C ALA A 851 -30.94 25.53 -24.11
N PHE A 852 -32.04 24.79 -24.22
CA PHE A 852 -33.04 25.06 -25.23
C PHE A 852 -33.70 26.40 -24.99
N VAL A 853 -33.79 27.21 -26.04
CA VAL A 853 -34.61 28.42 -26.03
C VAL A 853 -36.09 28.06 -26.15
N LYS A 854 -36.94 29.03 -25.81
CA LYS A 854 -38.37 28.94 -26.07
C LYS A 854 -38.60 28.95 -27.59
N GLU A 855 -39.40 28.01 -28.08
CA GLU A 855 -39.70 27.89 -29.50
C GLU A 855 -41.10 27.33 -29.75
N THR A 856 -41.59 27.39 -30.99
CA THR A 856 -42.85 26.79 -31.41
C THR A 856 -42.57 25.87 -32.57
N THR A 857 -42.94 24.60 -32.44
CA THR A 857 -42.69 23.58 -33.47
C THR A 857 -43.98 22.87 -33.86
N ALA A 858 -43.96 22.13 -34.97
CA ALA A 858 -45.11 21.39 -35.46
C ALA A 858 -45.41 20.09 -34.67
N LEU A 859 -44.72 19.86 -33.53
CA LEU A 859 -44.75 18.59 -32.79
C LEU A 859 -45.09 18.78 -31.30
N PRO A 860 -45.91 17.88 -30.71
CA PRO A 860 -46.55 16.74 -31.37
C PRO A 860 -47.75 17.14 -32.26
N VAL A 861 -48.23 18.38 -32.18
CA VAL A 861 -49.30 18.94 -33.02
C VAL A 861 -48.94 20.36 -33.45
N ASP A 862 -49.26 20.73 -34.69
CA ASP A 862 -48.95 22.06 -35.22
C ASP A 862 -50.02 23.10 -34.84
N PRO A 863 -49.67 24.25 -34.22
CA PRO A 863 -48.38 24.59 -33.58
C PRO A 863 -48.36 24.25 -32.07
N THR A 864 -47.26 23.68 -31.58
CA THR A 864 -47.00 23.44 -30.14
C THR A 864 -45.89 24.35 -29.64
N GLU A 865 -46.16 25.05 -28.54
CA GLU A 865 -45.19 25.90 -27.85
C GLU A 865 -44.36 25.07 -26.85
N HIS A 866 -43.03 25.13 -26.99
CA HIS A 866 -42.08 24.51 -26.07
C HIS A 866 -41.37 25.59 -25.26
N ALA A 867 -41.46 25.49 -23.93
CA ALA A 867 -40.77 26.41 -23.03
C ALA A 867 -39.24 26.24 -23.11
N ALA A 868 -38.48 27.22 -22.62
CA ALA A 868 -37.05 27.04 -22.43
C ALA A 868 -36.79 25.86 -21.46
N HIS A 869 -35.75 25.08 -21.73
CA HIS A 869 -35.37 23.92 -20.90
C HIS A 869 -33.85 23.87 -20.78
N LYS A 870 -33.33 23.68 -19.56
CA LYS A 870 -31.90 23.44 -19.35
C LYS A 870 -31.68 21.92 -19.22
N PRO A 871 -31.04 21.28 -20.20
CA PRO A 871 -30.76 19.85 -20.14
C PRO A 871 -29.84 19.50 -18.97
N GLN A 872 -30.04 18.31 -18.40
CA GLN A 872 -29.14 17.80 -17.36
C GLN A 872 -27.87 17.17 -17.93
N ASP A 873 -27.98 16.49 -19.05
CA ASP A 873 -26.91 15.78 -19.76
C ASP A 873 -27.26 15.65 -21.26
N ASN A 874 -26.39 14.98 -22.02
CA ASN A 874 -26.60 14.76 -23.45
C ASN A 874 -27.84 13.90 -23.75
N ALA A 875 -28.18 12.94 -22.88
CA ALA A 875 -29.34 12.08 -23.07
C ALA A 875 -30.64 12.87 -22.89
N ASP A 876 -30.71 13.76 -21.90
CA ASP A 876 -31.81 14.69 -21.70
C ASP A 876 -31.90 15.71 -22.85
N TYR A 877 -30.75 16.20 -23.34
CA TYR A 877 -30.72 17.07 -24.52
C TYR A 877 -31.34 16.36 -25.73
N ALA A 878 -30.87 15.16 -26.06
CA ALA A 878 -31.37 14.41 -27.21
C ALA A 878 -32.85 14.06 -27.10
N LYS A 879 -33.31 13.71 -25.89
CA LYS A 879 -34.72 13.41 -25.61
C LYS A 879 -35.62 14.64 -25.83
N GLU A 880 -35.26 15.80 -25.29
CA GLU A 880 -36.05 17.01 -25.47
C GLU A 880 -35.94 17.52 -26.92
N TYR A 881 -34.78 17.40 -27.58
CA TYR A 881 -34.65 17.69 -29.01
C TYR A 881 -35.62 16.85 -29.85
N LYS A 882 -35.66 15.53 -29.61
CA LYS A 882 -36.56 14.61 -30.32
C LYS A 882 -38.03 14.93 -30.09
N LYS A 883 -38.40 15.35 -28.88
CA LYS A 883 -39.77 15.78 -28.56
C LYS A 883 -40.17 17.04 -29.33
N ARG A 884 -39.24 17.96 -29.57
CA ARG A 884 -39.48 19.22 -30.27
C ARG A 884 -39.41 19.10 -31.79
N HIS A 885 -38.54 18.25 -32.32
CA HIS A 885 -38.22 18.18 -33.76
C HIS A 885 -38.51 16.82 -34.42
N GLY A 886 -38.82 15.78 -33.64
CA GLY A 886 -39.27 14.48 -34.13
C GLY A 886 -38.14 13.52 -34.54
N THR A 887 -36.89 13.98 -34.48
CA THR A 887 -35.69 13.21 -34.80
C THR A 887 -34.64 13.43 -33.73
N ASP A 888 -33.68 12.51 -33.60
CA ASP A 888 -32.52 12.72 -32.73
C ASP A 888 -31.61 13.81 -33.31
N PRO A 889 -30.90 14.59 -32.48
CA PRO A 889 -29.98 15.61 -32.96
C PRO A 889 -28.76 14.96 -33.62
N THR A 890 -28.20 15.55 -34.67
CA THR A 890 -26.91 15.10 -35.21
C THR A 890 -25.71 15.70 -34.46
N LYS A 891 -25.94 16.81 -33.74
CA LYS A 891 -24.97 17.51 -32.92
C LYS A 891 -25.65 18.10 -31.69
N ILE A 892 -24.94 18.14 -30.58
CA ILE A 892 -25.36 18.78 -29.33
C ILE A 892 -24.51 20.04 -29.15
N PRO A 893 -25.07 21.25 -29.28
CA PRO A 893 -24.39 22.49 -28.91
C PRO A 893 -24.16 22.54 -27.40
N GLY A 894 -23.05 23.15 -26.99
CA GLY A 894 -22.64 23.17 -25.58
C GLY A 894 -21.22 23.67 -25.41
N ARG A 895 -20.61 23.32 -24.29
CA ARG A 895 -19.21 23.65 -23.99
C ARG A 895 -18.62 22.65 -23.00
N TRP A 896 -17.30 22.51 -23.01
CA TRP A 896 -16.58 21.85 -21.93
C TRP A 896 -16.41 22.79 -20.74
N VAL A 897 -16.72 22.31 -19.53
CA VAL A 897 -16.47 23.03 -18.27
C VAL A 897 -15.60 22.17 -17.36
N MET A 898 -14.74 22.82 -16.57
CA MET A 898 -13.92 22.11 -15.58
C MET A 898 -14.74 21.86 -14.30
N MET A 899 -15.22 20.63 -14.13
CA MET A 899 -16.08 20.26 -13.01
C MET A 899 -15.32 20.10 -11.70
N GLN A 900 -14.12 19.50 -11.76
CA GLN A 900 -13.30 19.23 -10.58
C GLN A 900 -11.84 19.47 -10.88
N GLN A 901 -11.15 20.09 -9.94
CA GLN A 901 -9.70 20.10 -9.89
C GLN A 901 -9.21 20.20 -8.45
N TYR A 902 -8.26 19.33 -8.07
CA TYR A 902 -7.67 19.31 -6.72
C TYR A 902 -6.35 18.53 -6.66
N PRO A 903 -5.42 18.84 -5.72
CA PRO A 903 -4.25 18.00 -5.48
C PRO A 903 -4.61 16.61 -4.93
N VAL A 904 -3.98 15.57 -5.45
CA VAL A 904 -4.33 14.17 -5.15
C VAL A 904 -3.57 13.67 -3.93
N ALA A 905 -4.25 13.54 -2.81
CA ALA A 905 -3.68 12.97 -1.58
C ALA A 905 -3.69 11.43 -1.57
N ASP A 906 -4.56 10.81 -2.36
CA ASP A 906 -4.76 9.36 -2.31
C ASP A 906 -3.50 8.59 -2.73
N GLY A 907 -3.12 7.62 -1.89
CA GLY A 907 -1.93 6.80 -2.12
C GLY A 907 -0.61 7.54 -1.92
N TRP A 908 -0.62 8.77 -1.39
CA TRP A 908 0.61 9.48 -1.01
C TRP A 908 1.26 8.86 0.22
N ASP A 909 2.55 8.58 0.10
CA ASP A 909 3.43 8.26 1.21
C ASP A 909 4.14 9.54 1.65
N ASN A 910 3.71 10.08 2.78
CA ASN A 910 4.20 11.34 3.33
C ASN A 910 5.69 11.27 3.75
N GLU A 911 6.20 10.06 4.03
CA GLU A 911 7.61 9.85 4.37
C GLU A 911 8.48 9.77 3.12
N LEU A 912 8.09 8.92 2.17
CA LEU A 912 8.84 8.75 0.92
C LEU A 912 8.67 9.92 -0.05
N LYS A 913 7.72 10.82 0.25
CA LYS A 913 7.28 11.93 -0.61
C LYS A 913 7.02 11.42 -2.03
N ALA A 914 6.27 10.32 -2.10
CA ALA A 914 6.00 9.59 -3.33
C ALA A 914 4.65 8.89 -3.27
N TYR A 915 4.05 8.64 -4.43
CA TYR A 915 2.83 7.83 -4.51
C TYR A 915 3.14 6.34 -4.52
N THR A 916 2.44 5.59 -3.67
CA THR A 916 2.46 4.12 -3.62
C THR A 916 1.83 3.51 -4.88
N ASN A 917 0.83 4.19 -5.45
CA ASN A 917 0.26 3.86 -6.76
C ASN A 917 1.13 4.45 -7.89
N ASN A 918 1.94 3.56 -8.47
CA ASN A 918 2.87 3.91 -9.55
C ASN A 918 2.16 4.35 -10.85
N ASP A 919 0.89 4.00 -11.08
CA ASP A 919 0.15 4.33 -12.31
C ASP A 919 -1.38 4.21 -12.10
N PRO A 920 -2.11 5.24 -11.65
CA PRO A 920 -3.55 5.28 -11.84
C PRO A 920 -3.84 5.32 -13.35
N GLY A 921 -4.80 4.54 -13.86
CA GLY A 921 -4.98 4.28 -15.30
C GLY A 921 -5.15 5.50 -16.23
N ASN A 922 -5.28 6.72 -15.69
CA ASN A 922 -5.36 8.01 -16.39
C ASN A 922 -4.20 8.97 -16.03
N MET A 923 -3.07 8.46 -15.52
CA MET A 923 -1.92 9.28 -15.16
C MET A 923 -1.21 9.83 -16.40
N ILE A 924 -0.95 11.14 -16.39
CA ILE A 924 -0.23 11.80 -17.47
C ILE A 924 1.05 12.42 -16.90
N PRO A 925 2.23 11.98 -17.41
CA PRO A 925 3.50 12.63 -17.13
C PRO A 925 3.51 14.05 -17.68
#